data_AF-A0AAU1CQM5-F1
#
_entry.id   AF-A0AAU1CQM5-F1
#
_cell.length_a   1.000
_cell.length_b   1.000
_cell.length_c   1.000
_cell.angle_alpha   90.00
_cell.angle_beta   90.00
_cell.angle_gamma   90.00
#
_symmetry.space_group_name_H-M   'P 1'
#
loop_
_entity.id
_entity.type
_entity.pdbx_description
1 polymer ?
#
loop_
_entity_poly.entity_id
_entity_poly.type
_entity_poly.pdbx_seq_one_letter_code
_entity_poly.pdbx_strand_id
1 'polypeptide(L)'
;MDALAHRAAAHADPTDPVGITHLLEELRKAGAGEAVDALAHRAAAHADLTHPHKVAHLLEELRKAGADEAIAVLLDRDPAAHADLAHPWNVAQLLEELRKTGAGKTMDALALRAAAHADPTDLTDPVGVAQLLGEFRESGAGEAVDALALRAAAHAAHADLTDPAGVAQLLGEFRKSGEGEAIAVLLGRDPAAHADLTDPAGVAQLLGEFRKSGEGEAIAVLLGRDPAAHADLTDPAGVAQLLGEFRKSGEGEAIAVLLGRDPAAHADLTHPGVVAQLLRELLEAGAGEAVDALALRAAAHADLTDPAGVAQLLGEFRESGAGDAIAVLLLRDPAAHADLAHTPSVVQLLGELRKAGASEAVDGLAHRAAAHADLTRPYSVAQLLGELRKAGASEAVDGLAHRAAAHADLTRPYSVVQLLGELRKAGASEAVDGLAHRAAAHTDPTSPYSVAQLLGEFRESGAGDAIVVLLDRDPAAHAHLTPTSIVAQLLRELRKAGASEAVDALAHRAAAQADPIDPAGVELLEELRKAGASEAVDALAHRAAAHADLTRPYNVVQLLRELRKAGASEAVDGLALRAAAHAAPGVVAQLLGELRKAGASEAVDALAHRAAAHAAHAAHAAHADLTDPAGVAQLLGEFRESGAGDAIAVLLDRDPAAHAHLTHRSSVAQLLEELRKTGAGKSMDALAHRAMDAGVVTSAHVIPHGRETDGQPAGPWTWSNLSPHF
;
A
#
# COMPACT_ATOMS: atom_id res chain seq x y z
N MET A 1 -16.06 39.94 10.90
CA MET A 1 -16.29 38.69 11.65
C MET A 1 -15.07 38.32 12.48
N ASP A 2 -13.85 38.57 11.99
CA ASP A 2 -12.59 38.21 12.66
C ASP A 2 -12.42 38.74 14.09
N ALA A 3 -12.88 39.97 14.38
CA ALA A 3 -12.82 40.53 15.74
C ALA A 3 -13.79 39.85 16.72
N LEU A 4 -14.90 39.27 16.23
CA LEU A 4 -15.83 38.46 17.02
C LEU A 4 -15.27 37.04 17.19
N ALA A 5 -14.68 36.47 16.14
CA ALA A 5 -14.00 35.18 16.17
C ALA A 5 -12.84 35.15 17.18
N HIS A 6 -11.97 36.17 17.16
CA HIS A 6 -10.88 36.31 18.13
C HIS A 6 -11.37 36.48 19.57
N ARG A 7 -12.48 37.21 19.76
CA ARG A 7 -13.07 37.43 21.08
C ARG A 7 -13.74 36.15 21.59
N ALA A 8 -14.45 35.42 20.74
CA ALA A 8 -15.03 34.14 21.05
C ALA A 8 -13.93 33.13 21.42
N ALA A 9 -12.86 33.05 20.60
CA ALA A 9 -11.69 32.25 20.92
C ALA A 9 -11.12 32.64 22.28
N ALA A 10 -10.81 33.92 22.53
CA ALA A 10 -10.19 34.40 23.78
C ALA A 10 -11.01 34.18 25.06
N HIS A 11 -12.35 34.16 24.97
CA HIS A 11 -13.24 34.00 26.11
C HIS A 11 -13.87 32.61 26.24
N ALA A 12 -13.58 31.70 25.32
CA ALA A 12 -13.94 30.30 25.48
C ALA A 12 -13.31 29.72 26.74
N ASP A 13 -14.11 28.96 27.49
CA ASP A 13 -13.64 28.18 28.63
C ASP A 13 -12.75 27.06 28.10
N PRO A 14 -11.43 27.08 28.37
CA PRO A 14 -10.51 26.10 27.82
C PRO A 14 -10.59 24.75 28.54
N THR A 15 -11.46 24.61 29.55
CA THR A 15 -11.71 23.37 30.30
C THR A 15 -13.00 22.64 29.85
N ASP A 16 -13.80 23.26 28.98
CA ASP A 16 -15.00 22.66 28.38
C ASP A 16 -14.70 22.15 26.96
N PRO A 17 -14.33 20.86 26.80
CA PRO A 17 -13.99 20.30 25.50
C PRO A 17 -15.16 20.33 24.52
N VAL A 18 -16.41 20.20 24.98
CA VAL A 18 -17.58 20.24 24.08
C VAL A 18 -17.81 21.66 23.55
N GLY A 19 -17.64 22.66 24.41
CA GLY A 19 -17.68 24.07 24.02
C GLY A 19 -16.55 24.45 23.07
N ILE A 20 -15.33 23.94 23.31
CA ILE A 20 -14.16 24.17 22.45
C ILE A 20 -14.33 23.51 21.09
N THR A 21 -14.83 22.27 21.02
CA THR A 21 -14.97 21.53 19.76
C THR A 21 -15.99 22.19 18.84
N HIS A 22 -17.17 22.52 19.38
CA HIS A 22 -18.19 23.24 18.63
C HIS A 22 -17.68 24.61 18.16
N LEU A 23 -16.90 25.31 18.99
CA LEU A 23 -16.34 26.60 18.62
C LEU A 23 -15.21 26.48 17.57
N LEU A 24 -14.34 25.48 17.65
CA LEU A 24 -13.31 25.20 16.64
C LEU A 24 -13.95 24.86 15.29
N GLU A 25 -15.02 24.06 15.29
CA GLU A 25 -15.76 23.71 14.07
C GLU A 25 -16.39 24.94 13.42
N GLU A 26 -17.08 25.78 14.20
CA GLU A 26 -17.73 26.99 13.70
C GLU A 26 -16.72 28.06 13.25
N LEU A 27 -15.59 28.20 13.95
CA LEU A 27 -14.50 29.09 13.54
C LEU A 27 -13.82 28.60 12.24
N ARG A 28 -13.68 27.29 12.06
CA ARG A 28 -13.18 26.67 10.82
C ARG A 28 -14.15 26.89 9.66
N LYS A 29 -15.45 26.67 9.86
CA LYS A 29 -16.50 26.96 8.87
C LYS A 29 -16.53 28.45 8.49
N ALA A 30 -16.22 29.33 9.44
CA ALA A 30 -16.12 30.77 9.22
C ALA A 30 -14.77 31.23 8.60
N GLY A 31 -13.80 30.32 8.40
CA GLY A 31 -12.48 30.64 7.82
C GLY A 31 -11.55 31.44 8.74
N ALA A 32 -11.78 31.44 10.06
CA ALA A 32 -11.04 32.26 11.01
C ALA A 32 -9.77 31.57 11.54
N GLY A 33 -8.79 31.32 10.65
CA GLY A 33 -7.58 30.52 10.95
C GLY A 33 -6.81 30.96 12.21
N GLU A 34 -6.49 32.24 12.35
CA GLU A 34 -5.75 32.75 13.54
C GLU A 34 -6.54 32.53 14.85
N ALA A 35 -7.87 32.60 14.80
CA ALA A 35 -8.72 32.35 15.96
C ALA A 35 -8.82 30.85 16.28
N VAL A 36 -8.79 29.98 15.26
CA VAL A 36 -8.67 28.52 15.40
C VAL A 36 -7.35 28.17 16.06
N ASP A 37 -6.22 28.71 15.59
CA ASP A 37 -4.89 28.44 16.15
C ASP A 37 -4.78 28.90 17.62
N ALA A 38 -5.26 30.12 17.92
CA ALA A 38 -5.25 30.65 19.28
C ALA A 38 -6.14 29.83 20.24
N LEU A 39 -7.31 29.36 19.77
CA LEU A 39 -8.19 28.51 20.56
C LEU A 39 -7.60 27.11 20.73
N ALA A 40 -7.05 26.52 19.66
CA ALA A 40 -6.41 25.21 19.65
C ALA A 40 -5.22 25.16 20.63
N HIS A 41 -4.34 26.15 20.59
CA HIS A 41 -3.21 26.24 21.51
C HIS A 41 -3.65 26.36 22.98
N ARG A 42 -4.67 27.19 23.24
CA ARG A 42 -5.23 27.34 24.60
C ARG A 42 -5.92 26.07 25.09
N ALA A 43 -6.67 25.40 24.21
CA ALA A 43 -7.30 24.13 24.53
C ALA A 43 -6.26 23.08 24.88
N ALA A 44 -5.19 22.93 24.07
CA ALA A 44 -4.10 22.01 24.35
C ALA A 44 -3.37 22.31 25.69
N ALA A 45 -3.11 23.59 25.97
CA ALA A 45 -2.41 24.02 27.18
C ALA A 45 -3.21 23.79 28.48
N HIS A 46 -4.54 23.79 28.41
CA HIS A 46 -5.41 23.72 29.58
C HIS A 46 -6.34 22.50 29.62
N ALA A 47 -6.27 21.62 28.62
CA ALA A 47 -7.03 20.38 28.60
C ALA A 47 -6.86 19.60 29.90
N ASP A 48 -7.98 19.09 30.39
CA ASP A 48 -8.01 18.11 31.47
C ASP A 48 -7.55 16.75 30.91
N LEU A 49 -6.38 16.31 31.33
CA LEU A 49 -5.75 15.08 30.86
C LEU A 49 -6.25 13.83 31.60
N THR A 50 -7.10 14.01 32.62
CA THR A 50 -7.58 12.88 33.44
C THR A 50 -8.60 12.03 32.70
N HIS A 51 -9.37 12.57 31.76
CA HIS A 51 -10.42 11.84 31.07
C HIS A 51 -9.96 11.44 29.65
N PRO A 52 -9.62 10.16 29.39
CA PRO A 52 -9.03 9.77 28.11
C PRO A 52 -9.91 10.06 26.91
N HIS A 53 -11.23 9.89 27.02
CA HIS A 53 -12.18 10.21 25.95
C HIS A 53 -12.16 11.69 25.56
N LYS A 54 -11.98 12.60 26.53
CA LYS A 54 -11.90 14.05 26.28
C LYS A 54 -10.60 14.39 25.55
N VAL A 55 -9.50 13.74 25.93
CA VAL A 55 -8.19 13.92 25.28
C VAL A 55 -8.22 13.36 23.85
N ALA A 56 -8.82 12.19 23.64
CA ALA A 56 -8.99 11.59 22.31
C ALA A 56 -9.80 12.51 21.39
N HIS A 57 -10.95 12.98 21.86
CA HIS A 57 -11.80 13.89 21.11
C HIS A 57 -11.12 15.24 20.82
N LEU A 58 -10.30 15.76 21.74
CA LEU A 58 -9.50 16.96 21.49
C LEU A 58 -8.42 16.72 20.43
N LEU A 59 -7.70 15.60 20.49
CA LEU A 59 -6.71 15.22 19.47
C LEU A 59 -7.35 15.08 18.09
N GLU A 60 -8.53 14.46 18.01
CA GLU A 60 -9.28 14.32 16.77
C GLU A 60 -9.59 15.69 16.15
N GLU A 61 -10.10 16.63 16.94
CA GLU A 61 -10.47 17.96 16.46
C GLU A 61 -9.25 18.84 16.14
N LEU A 62 -8.18 18.77 16.93
CA LEU A 62 -6.92 19.45 16.62
C LEU A 62 -6.34 18.96 15.29
N ARG A 63 -6.39 17.64 15.04
CA ARG A 63 -5.97 17.04 13.77
C ARG A 63 -6.85 17.50 12.61
N LYS A 64 -8.18 17.51 12.79
CA LYS A 64 -9.13 18.02 11.78
C LYS A 64 -8.95 19.53 11.50
N ALA A 65 -8.38 20.28 12.44
CA ALA A 65 -8.03 21.68 12.30
C ALA A 65 -6.61 21.91 11.73
N GLY A 66 -5.78 20.87 11.63
CA GLY A 66 -4.38 20.99 11.21
C GLY A 66 -3.47 21.66 12.24
N ALA A 67 -3.87 21.65 13.52
CA ALA A 67 -3.19 22.36 14.60
C ALA A 67 -2.03 21.53 15.20
N ASP A 68 -1.03 21.20 14.38
CA ASP A 68 0.09 20.30 14.77
C ASP A 68 0.88 20.81 15.99
N GLU A 69 1.06 22.13 16.11
CA GLU A 69 1.71 22.73 17.28
C GLU A 69 0.90 22.54 18.56
N ALA A 70 -0.42 22.64 18.48
CA ALA A 70 -1.30 22.39 19.62
C ALA A 70 -1.31 20.90 20.01
N ILE A 71 -1.23 20.00 19.03
CA ILE A 71 -1.05 18.56 19.28
C ILE A 71 0.27 18.32 20.02
N ALA A 72 1.38 18.93 19.57
CA ALA A 72 2.68 18.81 20.26
C ALA A 72 2.61 19.32 21.71
N VAL A 73 1.98 20.49 21.94
CA VAL A 73 1.77 21.04 23.29
C VAL A 73 0.95 20.08 24.17
N LEU A 74 -0.08 19.45 23.63
CA LEU A 74 -0.90 18.50 24.37
C LEU A 74 -0.09 17.24 24.73
N LEU A 75 0.71 16.72 23.80
CA LEU A 75 1.55 15.54 24.01
C LEU A 75 2.72 15.79 24.99
N ASP A 76 3.31 16.99 24.97
CA ASP A 76 4.38 17.40 25.90
C ASP A 76 3.90 17.46 27.36
N ARG A 77 2.59 17.60 27.58
CA ARG A 77 1.98 17.54 28.91
C ARG A 77 1.78 16.11 29.44
N ASP A 78 2.27 15.11 28.71
CA ASP A 78 2.25 13.70 29.06
C ASP A 78 0.84 13.17 29.42
N PRO A 79 -0.09 13.14 28.45
CA PRO A 79 -1.43 12.61 28.70
C PRO A 79 -1.40 11.14 29.14
N ALA A 80 -0.37 10.39 28.76
CA ALA A 80 -0.21 8.99 29.17
C ALA A 80 -0.01 8.84 30.70
N ALA A 81 0.70 9.78 31.34
CA ALA A 81 0.90 9.77 32.79
C ALA A 81 -0.33 10.23 33.59
N HIS A 82 -1.23 10.99 32.97
CA HIS A 82 -2.36 11.64 33.64
C HIS A 82 -3.73 11.01 33.37
N ALA A 83 -3.86 10.25 32.29
CA ALA A 83 -5.07 9.53 31.93
C ALA A 83 -5.57 8.64 33.09
N ASP A 84 -6.87 8.73 33.37
CA ASP A 84 -7.61 7.75 34.16
C ASP A 84 -7.75 6.45 33.36
N LEU A 85 -7.48 5.33 34.03
CA LEU A 85 -7.41 4.01 33.41
C LEU A 85 -8.60 3.12 33.79
N ALA A 86 -9.57 3.66 34.54
CA ALA A 86 -10.76 2.94 34.99
C ALA A 86 -11.64 2.43 33.83
N HIS A 87 -11.61 3.06 32.65
CA HIS A 87 -12.49 2.67 31.55
C HIS A 87 -11.68 2.23 30.31
N PRO A 88 -11.53 0.91 30.09
CA PRO A 88 -10.76 0.34 28.98
C PRO A 88 -11.16 0.92 27.61
N TRP A 89 -12.46 1.10 27.38
CA TRP A 89 -12.99 1.73 26.17
C TRP A 89 -12.43 3.15 25.93
N ASN A 90 -12.39 3.98 26.97
CA ASN A 90 -11.90 5.36 26.85
C ASN A 90 -10.38 5.38 26.58
N VAL A 91 -9.64 4.44 27.17
CA VAL A 91 -8.20 4.27 26.93
C VAL A 91 -7.94 3.80 25.50
N ALA A 92 -8.74 2.86 24.99
CA ALA A 92 -8.67 2.39 23.60
C ALA A 92 -8.87 3.54 22.59
N GLN A 93 -9.89 4.39 22.80
CA GLN A 93 -10.09 5.58 21.95
C GLN A 93 -8.90 6.54 21.98
N LEU A 94 -8.29 6.75 23.15
CA LEU A 94 -7.10 7.61 23.25
C LEU A 94 -5.90 7.00 22.52
N LEU A 95 -5.68 5.69 22.62
CA LEU A 95 -4.62 5.00 21.88
C LEU A 95 -4.83 5.09 20.37
N GLU A 96 -6.07 4.94 19.90
CA GLU A 96 -6.42 5.08 18.50
C GLU A 96 -6.06 6.47 17.96
N GLU A 97 -6.42 7.53 18.69
CA GLU A 97 -6.09 8.90 18.29
C GLU A 97 -4.59 9.22 18.42
N LEU A 98 -3.90 8.72 19.46
CA LEU A 98 -2.43 8.84 19.58
C LEU A 98 -1.70 8.17 18.41
N ARG A 99 -2.20 7.02 17.95
CA ARG A 99 -1.70 6.33 16.76
C ARG A 99 -1.89 7.19 15.51
N LYS A 100 -3.09 7.77 15.34
CA LYS A 100 -3.41 8.67 14.23
C LYS A 100 -2.56 9.95 14.22
N THR A 101 -2.07 10.41 15.37
CA THR A 101 -1.13 11.55 15.48
C THR A 101 0.35 11.14 15.38
N GLY A 102 0.67 9.84 15.29
CA GLY A 102 2.05 9.35 15.25
C GLY A 102 2.81 9.44 16.58
N ALA A 103 2.10 9.58 17.70
CA ALA A 103 2.67 9.78 19.04
C ALA A 103 3.13 8.46 19.69
N GLY A 104 4.01 7.71 19.02
CA GLY A 104 4.36 6.33 19.40
C GLY A 104 4.85 6.16 20.84
N LYS A 105 5.70 7.07 21.35
CA LYS A 105 6.22 6.98 22.73
C LYS A 105 5.13 7.16 23.79
N THR A 106 4.24 8.12 23.59
CA THR A 106 3.12 8.41 24.49
C THR A 106 2.10 7.28 24.45
N MET A 107 1.86 6.72 23.26
CA MET A 107 1.04 5.54 23.04
C MET A 107 1.59 4.30 23.76
N ASP A 108 2.88 3.99 23.62
CA ASP A 108 3.53 2.86 24.30
C ASP A 108 3.49 3.01 25.82
N ALA A 109 3.74 4.21 26.33
CA ALA A 109 3.66 4.51 27.76
C ALA A 109 2.24 4.35 28.31
N LEU A 110 1.23 4.81 27.58
CA LEU A 110 -0.18 4.64 27.95
C LEU A 110 -0.57 3.17 27.90
N ALA A 111 -0.17 2.42 26.88
CA ALA A 111 -0.47 1.01 26.72
C ALA A 111 0.12 0.17 27.87
N LEU A 112 1.40 0.38 28.19
CA LEU A 112 2.07 -0.31 29.30
C LEU A 112 1.42 0.03 30.66
N ARG A 113 1.10 1.32 30.87
CA ARG A 113 0.45 1.79 32.11
C ARG A 113 -0.97 1.25 32.23
N ALA A 114 -1.73 1.22 31.13
CA ALA A 114 -3.07 0.64 31.09
C ALA A 114 -3.04 -0.86 31.40
N ALA A 115 -2.11 -1.64 30.81
CA ALA A 115 -1.93 -3.06 31.15
C ALA A 115 -1.56 -3.27 32.63
N ALA A 116 -0.72 -2.39 33.19
CA ALA A 116 -0.25 -2.46 34.58
C ALA A 116 -1.29 -1.99 35.62
N HIS A 117 -2.27 -1.17 35.23
CA HIS A 117 -3.21 -0.53 36.15
C HIS A 117 -4.69 -0.77 35.83
N ALA A 118 -5.02 -1.65 34.88
CA ALA A 118 -6.39 -2.09 34.66
C ALA A 118 -7.01 -2.58 35.98
N ASP A 119 -8.11 -1.93 36.38
CA ASP A 119 -8.83 -2.27 37.60
C ASP A 119 -9.46 -3.67 37.46
N PRO A 120 -9.28 -4.59 38.43
CA PRO A 120 -9.94 -5.89 38.44
C PRO A 120 -11.46 -5.86 38.27
N THR A 121 -12.12 -4.77 38.65
CA THR A 121 -13.58 -4.59 38.53
C THR A 121 -14.04 -4.12 37.14
N ASP A 122 -13.14 -3.57 36.32
CA ASP A 122 -13.41 -3.16 34.93
C ASP A 122 -12.86 -4.18 33.90
N LEU A 123 -12.03 -5.12 34.34
CA LEU A 123 -11.67 -6.34 33.59
C LEU A 123 -12.83 -7.35 33.50
N THR A 124 -14.02 -6.99 34.01
CA THR A 124 -15.18 -7.87 34.01
C THR A 124 -15.96 -7.86 32.70
N ASP A 125 -15.77 -6.82 31.88
CA ASP A 125 -16.34 -6.67 30.54
C ASP A 125 -15.39 -7.27 29.48
N PRO A 126 -15.69 -8.45 28.94
CA PRO A 126 -14.83 -9.11 27.97
C PRO A 126 -14.69 -8.30 26.66
N VAL A 127 -15.71 -7.53 26.29
CA VAL A 127 -15.73 -6.73 25.04
C VAL A 127 -14.74 -5.57 25.15
N GLY A 128 -14.81 -4.80 26.25
CA GLY A 128 -13.87 -3.70 26.51
C GLY A 128 -12.42 -4.16 26.57
N VAL A 129 -12.15 -5.34 27.15
CA VAL A 129 -10.81 -5.94 27.20
C VAL A 129 -10.34 -6.39 25.81
N ALA A 130 -11.19 -7.06 25.03
CA ALA A 130 -10.86 -7.51 23.69
C ALA A 130 -10.47 -6.35 22.77
N GLN A 131 -11.20 -5.24 22.84
CA GLN A 131 -10.88 -4.03 22.07
C GLN A 131 -9.56 -3.39 22.50
N LEU A 132 -9.30 -3.31 23.80
CA LEU A 132 -8.03 -2.78 24.31
C LEU A 132 -6.83 -3.62 23.86
N LEU A 133 -6.96 -4.96 23.86
CA LEU A 133 -5.96 -5.87 23.30
C LEU A 133 -5.79 -5.69 21.78
N GLY A 134 -6.89 -5.46 21.06
CA GLY A 134 -6.89 -5.15 19.64
C GLY A 134 -6.07 -3.89 19.34
N GLU A 135 -6.31 -2.80 20.10
CA GLU A 135 -5.56 -1.55 19.96
C GLU A 135 -4.08 -1.71 20.35
N PHE A 136 -3.76 -2.44 21.44
CA PHE A 136 -2.37 -2.72 21.81
C PHE A 136 -1.61 -3.51 20.72
N ARG A 137 -2.30 -4.44 20.04
CA ARG A 137 -1.71 -5.18 18.91
C ARG A 137 -1.47 -4.24 17.73
N GLU A 138 -2.46 -3.41 17.37
CA GLU A 138 -2.34 -2.45 16.27
C GLU A 138 -1.29 -1.37 16.55
N SER A 139 -1.00 -1.11 17.82
CA SER A 139 0.04 -0.19 18.27
C SER A 139 1.44 -0.81 18.33
N GLY A 140 1.56 -2.14 18.24
CA GLY A 140 2.83 -2.86 18.37
C GLY A 140 3.33 -3.03 19.81
N ALA A 141 2.48 -2.77 20.81
CA ALA A 141 2.82 -2.82 22.22
C ALA A 141 2.76 -4.27 22.77
N GLY A 142 3.62 -5.16 22.26
CA GLY A 142 3.62 -6.59 22.60
C GLY A 142 3.67 -6.87 24.11
N GLU A 143 4.56 -6.20 24.86
CA GLU A 143 4.65 -6.39 26.31
C GLU A 143 3.36 -5.99 27.06
N ALA A 144 2.61 -5.02 26.55
CA ALA A 144 1.32 -4.61 27.11
C ALA A 144 0.21 -5.62 26.76
N VAL A 145 0.27 -6.24 25.57
CA VAL A 145 -0.61 -7.34 25.17
C VAL A 145 -0.42 -8.53 26.10
N ASP A 146 0.83 -8.98 26.30
CA ASP A 146 1.16 -10.12 27.16
C ASP A 146 0.68 -9.88 28.60
N ALA A 147 1.00 -8.70 29.14
CA ALA A 147 0.65 -8.32 30.50
C ALA A 147 -0.87 -8.21 30.72
N LEU A 148 -1.60 -7.58 29.79
CA LEU A 148 -3.05 -7.44 29.89
C LEU A 148 -3.75 -8.78 29.64
N ALA A 149 -3.28 -9.60 28.68
CA ALA A 149 -3.89 -10.89 28.37
C ALA A 149 -3.80 -11.86 29.55
N LEU A 150 -2.61 -11.99 30.15
CA LEU A 150 -2.40 -12.83 31.32
C LEU A 150 -3.23 -12.32 32.52
N ARG A 151 -3.34 -11.00 32.67
CA ARG A 151 -4.11 -10.38 33.75
C ARG A 151 -5.61 -10.51 33.54
N ALA A 152 -6.12 -10.29 32.33
CA ALA A 152 -7.52 -10.49 31.98
C ALA A 152 -7.93 -11.95 32.20
N ALA A 153 -7.10 -12.90 31.78
CA ALA A 153 -7.33 -14.32 32.04
C ALA A 153 -7.28 -14.65 33.55
N ALA A 154 -6.31 -14.10 34.29
CA ALA A 154 -6.18 -14.34 35.74
C ALA A 154 -7.30 -13.71 36.58
N HIS A 155 -7.77 -12.51 36.21
CA HIS A 155 -8.85 -11.78 36.88
C HIS A 155 -10.26 -12.17 36.39
N ALA A 156 -10.37 -13.14 35.48
CA ALA A 156 -11.63 -13.74 35.02
C ALA A 156 -12.47 -14.39 36.13
N ALA A 157 -12.00 -14.42 37.39
CA ALA A 157 -12.85 -14.72 38.55
C ALA A 157 -14.01 -13.71 38.74
N HIS A 158 -13.93 -12.54 38.09
CA HIS A 158 -14.98 -11.53 38.06
C HIS A 158 -15.50 -11.23 36.65
N ALA A 159 -14.90 -11.82 35.60
CA ALA A 159 -15.38 -11.65 34.23
C ALA A 159 -16.77 -12.23 34.06
N ASP A 160 -17.64 -11.47 33.39
CA ASP A 160 -18.95 -11.95 33.04
C ASP A 160 -18.84 -13.03 31.97
N LEU A 161 -18.75 -14.29 32.41
CA LEU A 161 -18.75 -15.45 31.53
C LEU A 161 -20.16 -15.76 30.99
N THR A 162 -21.19 -14.98 31.35
CA THR A 162 -22.53 -15.16 30.84
C THR A 162 -22.71 -14.54 29.46
N ASP A 163 -21.87 -13.59 29.03
CA ASP A 163 -21.89 -13.07 27.66
C ASP A 163 -21.04 -13.95 26.72
N PRO A 164 -21.65 -14.84 25.91
CA PRO A 164 -20.90 -15.69 24.99
C PRO A 164 -20.19 -14.91 23.89
N ALA A 165 -20.73 -13.77 23.43
CA ALA A 165 -20.12 -12.97 22.38
C ALA A 165 -18.85 -12.28 22.89
N GLY A 166 -18.91 -11.68 24.07
CA GLY A 166 -17.74 -11.11 24.74
C GLY A 166 -16.63 -12.14 24.97
N VAL A 167 -16.98 -13.33 25.48
CA VAL A 167 -15.99 -14.41 25.68
C VAL A 167 -15.37 -14.86 24.34
N ALA A 168 -16.18 -14.99 23.29
CA ALA A 168 -15.69 -15.35 21.96
C ALA A 168 -14.71 -14.31 21.40
N GLN A 169 -15.04 -13.02 21.54
CA GLN A 169 -14.15 -11.93 21.13
C GLN A 169 -12.82 -12.00 21.87
N LEU A 170 -12.83 -12.18 23.19
CA LEU A 170 -11.63 -12.28 24.00
C LEU A 170 -10.73 -13.47 23.59
N LEU A 171 -11.31 -14.65 23.40
CA LEU A 171 -10.60 -15.83 22.88
C LEU A 171 -10.00 -15.56 21.49
N GLY A 172 -10.75 -14.89 20.63
CA GLY A 172 -10.32 -14.50 19.30
C GLY A 172 -9.11 -13.58 19.32
N GLU A 173 -9.09 -12.61 20.24
CA GLU A 173 -7.96 -11.69 20.43
C GLU A 173 -6.74 -12.40 21.03
N PHE A 174 -6.91 -13.23 22.06
CA PHE A 174 -5.81 -14.04 22.62
C PHE A 174 -5.17 -14.96 21.56
N ARG A 175 -5.97 -15.56 20.69
CA ARG A 175 -5.44 -16.39 19.60
C ARG A 175 -4.64 -15.55 18.60
N LYS A 176 -5.14 -14.36 18.23
CA LYS A 176 -4.44 -13.48 17.29
C LYS A 176 -3.11 -12.98 17.85
N SER A 177 -2.99 -12.82 19.17
CA SER A 177 -1.74 -12.44 19.84
C SER A 177 -0.82 -13.63 20.17
N GLY A 178 -1.32 -14.87 20.11
CA GLY A 178 -0.53 -16.06 20.44
C GLY A 178 -0.49 -16.41 21.93
N GLU A 179 -1.42 -15.84 22.71
CA GLU A 179 -1.48 -15.94 24.18
C GLU A 179 -2.10 -17.27 24.64
N GLY A 180 -1.38 -18.38 24.39
CA GLY A 180 -1.85 -19.72 24.73
C GLY A 180 -2.09 -19.95 26.23
N GLU A 181 -1.33 -19.28 27.11
CA GLU A 181 -1.53 -19.36 28.56
C GLU A 181 -2.82 -18.64 28.98
N ALA A 182 -3.11 -17.47 28.42
CA ALA A 182 -4.36 -16.75 28.68
C ALA A 182 -5.59 -17.54 28.21
N ILE A 183 -5.49 -18.21 27.05
CA ILE A 183 -6.52 -19.14 26.55
C ILE A 183 -6.72 -20.29 27.54
N ALA A 184 -5.65 -20.96 27.97
CA ALA A 184 -5.74 -22.09 28.90
C ALA A 184 -6.34 -21.68 30.25
N VAL A 185 -5.98 -20.50 30.76
CA VAL A 185 -6.54 -19.96 32.02
C VAL A 185 -8.04 -19.66 31.87
N LEU A 186 -8.46 -19.02 30.77
CA LEU A 186 -9.88 -18.72 30.53
C LEU A 186 -10.71 -20.00 30.37
N LEU A 187 -10.21 -20.98 29.61
CA LEU A 187 -10.89 -22.27 29.41
C LEU A 187 -10.95 -23.10 30.69
N GLY A 188 -9.94 -23.04 31.55
CA GLY A 188 -9.95 -23.69 32.87
C GLY A 188 -11.04 -23.18 33.83
N ARG A 189 -11.73 -22.08 33.48
CA ARG A 189 -12.91 -21.55 34.19
C ARG A 189 -14.24 -22.03 33.63
N ASP A 190 -14.20 -22.87 32.60
CA ASP A 190 -15.37 -23.45 31.94
C ASP A 190 -16.40 -22.40 31.47
N PRO A 191 -16.01 -21.46 30.59
CA PRO A 191 -16.94 -20.48 30.01
C PRO A 191 -18.13 -21.15 29.31
N ALA A 192 -17.95 -22.36 28.78
CA ALA A 192 -19.02 -23.17 28.19
C ALA A 192 -20.14 -23.50 29.21
N ALA A 193 -19.79 -23.77 30.46
CA ALA A 193 -20.77 -24.02 31.52
C ALA A 193 -21.54 -22.77 31.98
N HIS A 194 -21.04 -21.57 31.69
CA HIS A 194 -21.58 -20.32 32.21
C HIS A 194 -22.26 -19.41 31.19
N ALA A 195 -21.98 -19.60 29.89
CA ALA A 195 -22.59 -18.82 28.81
C ALA A 195 -24.12 -18.78 28.90
N ASP A 196 -24.70 -17.59 28.71
CA ASP A 196 -26.12 -17.42 28.41
C ASP A 196 -26.39 -18.03 27.03
N LEU A 197 -27.42 -18.87 26.97
CA LEU A 197 -27.79 -19.61 25.77
C LEU A 197 -28.93 -18.93 25.00
N THR A 198 -29.44 -17.80 25.50
CA THR A 198 -30.55 -17.06 24.87
C THR A 198 -30.11 -16.27 23.65
N ASP A 199 -28.86 -15.80 23.59
CA ASP A 199 -28.30 -15.12 22.40
C ASP A 199 -27.70 -16.15 21.41
N PRO A 200 -28.41 -16.50 20.33
CA PRO A 200 -27.90 -17.46 19.35
C PRO A 200 -26.64 -16.97 18.61
N ALA A 201 -26.49 -15.66 18.38
CA ALA A 201 -25.33 -15.11 17.67
C ALA A 201 -24.06 -15.23 18.53
N GLY A 202 -24.15 -14.83 19.80
CA GLY A 202 -23.05 -14.97 20.74
C GLY A 202 -22.66 -16.43 20.97
N VAL A 203 -23.63 -17.34 21.13
CA VAL A 203 -23.35 -18.79 21.24
C VAL A 203 -22.66 -19.32 19.99
N ALA A 204 -23.11 -18.93 18.80
CA ALA A 204 -22.48 -19.33 17.53
C ALA A 204 -21.03 -18.84 17.45
N GLN A 205 -20.77 -17.58 17.82
CA GLN A 205 -19.42 -17.03 17.87
C GLN A 205 -18.53 -17.83 18.82
N LEU A 206 -19.02 -18.14 20.02
CA LEU A 206 -18.27 -18.90 21.02
C LEU A 206 -17.92 -20.32 20.53
N LEU A 207 -18.90 -21.05 19.96
CA LEU A 207 -18.65 -22.35 19.33
C LEU A 207 -17.61 -22.26 18.21
N GLY A 208 -17.70 -21.22 17.38
CA GLY A 208 -16.76 -20.97 16.30
C GLY A 208 -15.33 -20.73 16.79
N GLU A 209 -15.17 -20.02 17.91
CA GLU A 209 -13.86 -19.77 18.52
C GLU A 209 -13.30 -21.00 19.23
N PHE A 210 -14.11 -21.78 19.97
CA PHE A 210 -13.67 -23.06 20.50
C PHE A 210 -13.19 -24.03 19.41
N ARG A 211 -13.92 -24.11 18.29
CA ARG A 211 -13.50 -24.96 17.15
C ARG A 211 -12.16 -24.52 16.57
N LYS A 212 -11.97 -23.21 16.36
CA LYS A 212 -10.70 -22.68 15.84
C LYS A 212 -9.53 -22.93 16.78
N SER A 213 -9.78 -22.98 18.09
CA SER A 213 -8.77 -23.27 19.11
C SER A 213 -8.58 -24.77 19.36
N GLY A 214 -9.44 -25.65 18.82
CA GLY A 214 -9.37 -27.10 19.01
C GLY A 214 -9.94 -27.60 20.34
N GLU A 215 -10.79 -26.80 20.99
CA GLU A 215 -11.28 -27.03 22.35
C GLU A 215 -12.53 -27.93 22.36
N GLY A 216 -12.32 -29.21 22.03
CA GLY A 216 -13.40 -30.20 21.91
C GLY A 216 -14.18 -30.43 23.21
N GLU A 217 -13.54 -30.31 24.37
CA GLU A 217 -14.21 -30.45 25.67
C GLU A 217 -15.16 -29.28 25.95
N ALA A 218 -14.73 -28.04 25.69
CA ALA A 218 -15.58 -26.86 25.84
C ALA A 218 -16.79 -26.89 24.88
N ILE A 219 -16.58 -27.38 23.64
CA ILE A 219 -17.68 -27.63 22.69
C ILE A 219 -18.67 -28.65 23.26
N ALA A 220 -18.18 -29.78 23.79
CA ALA A 220 -19.03 -30.82 24.36
C ALA A 220 -19.83 -30.33 25.58
N VAL A 221 -19.22 -29.50 26.45
CA VAL A 221 -19.89 -28.89 27.60
C VAL A 221 -21.00 -27.94 27.12
N LEU A 222 -20.69 -27.04 26.18
CA LEU A 222 -21.66 -26.06 25.70
C LEU A 222 -22.85 -26.75 25.02
N LEU A 223 -22.58 -27.71 24.13
CA LEU A 223 -23.63 -28.49 23.46
C LEU A 223 -24.43 -29.37 24.41
N GLY A 224 -23.81 -29.91 25.46
CA GLY A 224 -24.48 -30.69 26.50
C GLY A 224 -25.49 -29.88 27.32
N ARG A 225 -25.43 -28.55 27.27
CA ARG A 225 -26.44 -27.64 27.86
C ARG A 225 -27.61 -27.31 26.92
N ASP A 226 -27.64 -27.93 25.75
CA ASP A 226 -28.70 -27.79 24.74
C ASP A 226 -28.99 -26.32 24.33
N PRO A 227 -28.01 -25.61 23.74
CA PRO A 227 -28.20 -24.24 23.27
C PRO A 227 -29.35 -24.12 22.26
N ALA A 228 -29.63 -25.17 21.49
CA ALA A 228 -30.75 -25.20 20.55
C ALA A 228 -32.11 -25.07 21.25
N ALA A 229 -32.29 -25.67 22.44
CA ALA A 229 -33.51 -25.54 23.22
C ALA A 229 -33.71 -24.15 23.86
N HIS A 230 -32.65 -23.36 23.99
CA HIS A 230 -32.66 -22.10 24.75
C HIS A 230 -32.52 -20.83 23.91
N ALA A 231 -32.01 -20.93 22.68
CA ALA A 231 -31.86 -19.80 21.77
C ALA A 231 -33.16 -19.01 21.59
N ASP A 232 -33.05 -17.68 21.62
CA ASP A 232 -34.09 -16.79 21.11
C ASP A 232 -34.21 -16.97 19.59
N LEU A 233 -35.45 -17.14 19.11
CA LEU A 233 -35.75 -17.40 17.70
C LEU A 233 -36.21 -16.15 16.96
N THR A 234 -36.29 -15.00 17.64
CA THR A 234 -36.72 -13.73 17.06
C THR A 234 -35.67 -13.10 16.17
N ASP A 235 -34.38 -13.27 16.47
CA ASP A 235 -33.29 -12.76 15.63
C ASP A 235 -32.90 -13.77 14.53
N PRO A 236 -33.30 -13.55 13.26
CA PRO A 236 -32.92 -14.43 12.16
C PRO A 236 -31.40 -14.49 11.93
N ALA A 237 -30.64 -13.42 12.21
CA ALA A 237 -29.19 -13.40 11.99
C ALA A 237 -28.50 -14.40 12.92
N GLY A 238 -28.78 -14.29 14.21
CA GLY A 238 -28.21 -15.17 15.21
C GLY A 238 -28.64 -16.62 15.02
N VAL A 239 -29.92 -16.89 14.72
CA VAL A 239 -30.40 -18.25 14.42
C VAL A 239 -29.67 -18.84 13.20
N ALA A 240 -29.49 -18.06 12.13
CA ALA A 240 -28.76 -18.50 10.95
C ALA A 240 -27.29 -18.83 11.27
N GLN A 241 -26.62 -17.98 12.04
CA GLN A 241 -25.24 -18.22 12.49
C GLN A 241 -25.15 -19.50 13.33
N LEU A 242 -26.07 -19.70 14.26
CA LEU A 242 -26.09 -20.88 15.14
C LEU A 242 -26.32 -22.18 14.34
N LEU A 243 -27.28 -22.19 13.40
CA LEU A 243 -27.49 -23.30 12.47
C LEU A 243 -26.22 -23.62 11.66
N GLY A 244 -25.57 -22.58 11.13
CA GLY A 244 -24.33 -22.71 10.38
C GLY A 244 -23.20 -23.34 11.22
N GLU A 245 -23.08 -22.95 12.49
CA GLU A 245 -22.07 -23.50 13.40
C GLU A 245 -22.39 -24.94 13.83
N PHE A 246 -23.64 -25.29 14.13
CA PHE A 246 -24.03 -26.69 14.38
C PHE A 246 -23.73 -27.58 13.18
N ARG A 247 -24.02 -27.11 11.96
CA ARG A 247 -23.74 -27.85 10.73
C ARG A 247 -22.25 -28.08 10.51
N LYS A 248 -21.41 -27.05 10.71
CA LYS A 248 -19.95 -27.19 10.59
C LYS A 248 -19.37 -28.16 11.63
N SER A 249 -20.00 -28.26 12.79
CA SER A 249 -19.61 -29.19 13.86
C SER A 249 -20.23 -30.60 13.71
N GLY A 250 -21.20 -30.78 12.80
CA GLY A 250 -21.87 -32.07 12.58
C GLY A 250 -22.96 -32.40 13.61
N GLU A 251 -23.47 -31.39 14.32
CA GLU A 251 -24.41 -31.53 15.45
C GLU A 251 -25.87 -31.69 14.98
N GLY A 252 -26.16 -32.82 14.34
CA GLY A 252 -27.47 -33.10 13.76
C GLY A 252 -28.63 -33.09 14.77
N GLU A 253 -28.38 -33.48 16.02
CA GLU A 253 -29.39 -33.45 17.09
C GLU A 253 -29.73 -32.01 17.48
N ALA A 254 -28.73 -31.13 17.65
CA ALA A 254 -28.95 -29.72 17.95
C ALA A 254 -29.71 -29.01 16.81
N ILE A 255 -29.40 -29.34 15.55
CA ILE A 255 -30.15 -28.87 14.38
C ILE A 255 -31.61 -29.33 14.48
N ALA A 256 -31.86 -30.61 14.76
CA ALA A 256 -33.22 -31.14 14.88
C ALA A 256 -34.01 -30.49 16.01
N VAL A 257 -33.38 -30.23 17.17
CA VAL A 257 -34.01 -29.52 18.30
C VAL A 257 -34.37 -28.10 17.90
N LEU A 258 -33.45 -27.36 17.29
CA LEU A 258 -33.68 -25.97 16.90
C LEU A 258 -34.81 -25.87 15.87
N LEU A 259 -34.77 -26.73 14.84
CA LEU A 259 -35.83 -26.80 13.81
C LEU A 259 -37.18 -27.22 14.39
N GLY A 260 -37.20 -28.12 15.37
CA GLY A 260 -38.42 -28.56 16.06
C GLY A 260 -39.11 -27.46 16.86
N ARG A 261 -38.41 -26.35 17.17
CA ARG A 261 -38.98 -25.14 17.80
C ARG A 261 -39.53 -24.14 16.79
N ASP A 262 -39.53 -24.48 15.50
CA ASP A 262 -40.08 -23.67 14.41
C ASP A 262 -39.52 -22.22 14.35
N PRO A 263 -38.21 -22.06 14.10
CA PRO A 263 -37.60 -20.74 13.95
C PRO A 263 -38.26 -19.93 12.81
N ALA A 264 -38.79 -20.63 11.80
CA ALA A 264 -39.51 -20.02 10.69
C ALA A 264 -40.78 -19.28 11.12
N ALA A 265 -41.46 -19.70 12.19
CA ALA A 265 -42.63 -19.00 12.74
C ALA A 265 -42.29 -17.80 13.63
N HIS A 266 -41.07 -17.76 14.18
CA HIS A 266 -40.68 -16.78 15.20
C HIS A 266 -39.75 -15.67 14.70
N ALA A 267 -39.04 -15.89 13.58
CA ALA A 267 -38.13 -14.91 13.01
C ALA A 267 -38.81 -13.55 12.74
N ASP A 268 -38.13 -12.48 13.14
CA ASP A 268 -38.44 -11.12 12.74
C ASP A 268 -38.18 -10.93 11.23
N LEU A 269 -39.10 -10.23 10.55
CA LEU A 269 -39.12 -10.04 9.11
C LEU A 269 -38.79 -8.59 8.70
N THR A 270 -38.40 -7.75 9.65
CA THR A 270 -38.04 -6.34 9.43
C THR A 270 -36.89 -6.14 8.46
N HIS A 271 -35.90 -7.04 8.46
CA HIS A 271 -34.69 -6.93 7.65
C HIS A 271 -34.61 -8.07 6.62
N PRO A 272 -35.10 -7.84 5.39
CA PRO A 272 -35.23 -8.88 4.35
C PRO A 272 -33.93 -9.63 4.06
N GLY A 273 -32.78 -8.93 4.03
CA GLY A 273 -31.49 -9.56 3.76
C GLY A 273 -31.05 -10.55 4.85
N VAL A 274 -31.40 -10.28 6.11
CA VAL A 274 -31.13 -11.19 7.22
C VAL A 274 -32.05 -12.42 7.17
N VAL A 275 -33.31 -12.22 6.81
CA VAL A 275 -34.25 -13.33 6.58
C VAL A 275 -33.79 -14.21 5.42
N ALA A 276 -33.22 -13.61 4.35
CA ALA A 276 -32.61 -14.35 3.25
C ALA A 276 -31.46 -15.25 3.73
N GLN A 277 -30.62 -14.76 4.64
CA GLN A 277 -29.57 -15.56 5.26
C GLN A 277 -30.14 -16.75 6.04
N LEU A 278 -31.19 -16.55 6.84
CA LEU A 278 -31.85 -17.65 7.55
C LEU A 278 -32.46 -18.68 6.60
N LEU A 279 -33.13 -18.23 5.52
CA LEU A 279 -33.65 -19.13 4.49
C LEU A 279 -32.56 -20.01 3.88
N ARG A 280 -31.39 -19.43 3.58
CA ARG A 280 -30.25 -20.17 3.05
C ARG A 280 -29.77 -21.23 4.04
N GLU A 281 -29.58 -20.88 5.31
CA GLU A 281 -29.11 -21.83 6.33
C GLU A 281 -30.14 -22.94 6.59
N LEU A 282 -31.45 -22.63 6.56
CA LEU A 282 -32.51 -23.63 6.64
C LEU A 282 -32.51 -24.57 5.41
N LEU A 283 -32.29 -24.02 4.21
CA LEU A 283 -32.17 -24.80 2.98
C LEU A 283 -30.97 -25.76 3.03
N GLU A 284 -29.82 -25.25 3.47
CA GLU A 284 -28.59 -26.02 3.63
C GLU A 284 -28.68 -27.07 4.75
N ALA A 285 -29.53 -26.85 5.76
CA ALA A 285 -29.88 -27.83 6.79
C ALA A 285 -30.94 -28.85 6.31
N GLY A 286 -31.49 -28.72 5.10
CA GLY A 286 -32.52 -29.61 4.56
C GLY A 286 -33.91 -29.42 5.19
N ALA A 287 -34.17 -28.29 5.82
CA ALA A 287 -35.41 -27.99 6.55
C ALA A 287 -36.52 -27.49 5.61
N GLY A 288 -36.92 -28.31 4.62
CA GLY A 288 -37.84 -27.90 3.54
C GLY A 288 -39.14 -27.24 4.00
N GLU A 289 -39.83 -27.82 5.00
CA GLU A 289 -41.08 -27.25 5.54
C GLU A 289 -40.86 -25.87 6.19
N ALA A 290 -39.73 -25.69 6.90
CA ALA A 290 -39.37 -24.41 7.51
C ALA A 290 -38.99 -23.37 6.45
N VAL A 291 -38.32 -23.78 5.36
CA VAL A 291 -38.02 -22.92 4.21
C VAL A 291 -39.31 -22.44 3.56
N ASP A 292 -40.25 -23.33 3.28
CA ASP A 292 -41.54 -22.98 2.66
C ASP A 292 -42.35 -22.02 3.56
N ALA A 293 -42.42 -22.32 4.87
CA ALA A 293 -43.12 -21.49 5.84
C ALA A 293 -42.50 -20.09 5.98
N LEU A 294 -41.17 -20.01 6.15
CA LEU A 294 -40.47 -18.74 6.26
C LEU A 294 -40.56 -17.94 4.96
N ALA A 295 -40.45 -18.60 3.81
CA ALA A 295 -40.52 -17.93 2.50
C ALA A 295 -41.90 -17.28 2.30
N LEU A 296 -42.98 -17.99 2.60
CA LEU A 296 -44.35 -17.43 2.51
C LEU A 296 -44.57 -16.29 3.51
N ARG A 297 -44.11 -16.42 4.76
CA ARG A 297 -44.21 -15.36 5.77
C ARG A 297 -43.41 -14.12 5.35
N ALA A 298 -42.17 -14.31 4.91
CA ALA A 298 -41.30 -13.24 4.43
C ALA A 298 -41.91 -12.54 3.22
N ALA A 299 -42.42 -13.27 2.23
CA ALA A 299 -43.11 -12.68 1.10
C ALA A 299 -44.31 -11.80 1.51
N ALA A 300 -45.10 -12.28 2.48
CA ALA A 300 -46.29 -11.57 2.95
C ALA A 300 -45.99 -10.33 3.81
N HIS A 301 -44.88 -10.32 4.55
CA HIS A 301 -44.68 -9.36 5.64
C HIS A 301 -43.33 -8.64 5.66
N ALA A 302 -42.35 -9.03 4.85
CA ALA A 302 -41.07 -8.34 4.80
C ALA A 302 -41.25 -6.87 4.42
N ASP A 303 -40.35 -6.03 4.95
CA ASP A 303 -40.21 -4.64 4.51
C ASP A 303 -39.76 -4.61 3.04
N LEU A 304 -40.40 -3.77 2.24
CA LEU A 304 -40.13 -3.64 0.81
C LEU A 304 -39.31 -2.39 0.47
N THR A 305 -38.93 -1.60 1.49
CA THR A 305 -38.20 -0.34 1.30
C THR A 305 -36.73 -0.57 0.95
N ASP A 306 -36.09 -1.62 1.47
CA ASP A 306 -34.70 -1.97 1.14
C ASP A 306 -34.62 -2.84 -0.14
N PRO A 307 -34.26 -2.27 -1.30
CA PRO A 307 -34.15 -3.03 -2.53
C PRO A 307 -33.08 -4.13 -2.49
N ALA A 308 -31.98 -3.96 -1.74
CA ALA A 308 -30.93 -4.99 -1.67
C ALA A 308 -31.42 -6.22 -0.92
N GLY A 309 -32.05 -6.01 0.25
CA GLY A 309 -32.66 -7.07 1.02
C GLY A 309 -33.78 -7.79 0.26
N VAL A 310 -34.66 -7.06 -0.42
CA VAL A 310 -35.73 -7.68 -1.25
C VAL A 310 -35.12 -8.48 -2.41
N ALA A 311 -34.06 -7.99 -3.04
CA ALA A 311 -33.37 -8.73 -4.10
C ALA A 311 -32.75 -10.03 -3.56
N GLN A 312 -32.15 -9.99 -2.36
CA GLN A 312 -31.63 -11.19 -1.71
C GLN A 312 -32.74 -12.21 -1.44
N LEU A 313 -33.88 -11.78 -0.86
CA LEU A 313 -35.03 -12.67 -0.66
C LEU A 313 -35.53 -13.30 -1.96
N LEU A 314 -35.68 -12.52 -3.03
CA LEU A 314 -36.08 -13.03 -4.34
C LEU A 314 -35.09 -14.06 -4.88
N GLY A 315 -33.79 -13.84 -4.68
CA GLY A 315 -32.74 -14.80 -5.00
C GLY A 315 -32.94 -16.12 -4.26
N GLU A 316 -33.10 -16.07 -2.94
CA GLU A 316 -33.30 -17.25 -2.11
C GLU A 316 -34.61 -17.99 -2.43
N PHE A 317 -35.72 -17.28 -2.69
CA PHE A 317 -36.97 -17.90 -3.13
C PHE A 317 -36.81 -18.64 -4.46
N ARG A 318 -36.00 -18.10 -5.38
CA ARG A 318 -35.72 -18.75 -6.67
C ARG A 318 -34.82 -19.97 -6.49
N GLU A 319 -33.83 -19.90 -5.62
CA GLU A 319 -32.91 -21.01 -5.36
C GLU A 319 -33.58 -22.16 -4.60
N SER A 320 -34.51 -21.86 -3.68
CA SER A 320 -35.31 -22.85 -2.98
C SER A 320 -36.50 -23.40 -3.80
N GLY A 321 -36.86 -22.74 -4.90
CA GLY A 321 -38.01 -23.12 -5.73
C GLY A 321 -39.38 -22.67 -5.16
N ALA A 322 -39.38 -21.71 -4.22
CA ALA A 322 -40.57 -21.16 -3.58
C ALA A 322 -41.37 -20.21 -4.51
N GLY A 323 -41.92 -20.76 -5.60
CA GLY A 323 -42.68 -20.00 -6.61
C GLY A 323 -43.90 -19.26 -6.04
N ASP A 324 -44.59 -19.86 -5.06
CA ASP A 324 -45.73 -19.22 -4.39
C ASP A 324 -45.31 -17.99 -3.58
N ALA A 325 -44.15 -18.04 -2.91
CA ALA A 325 -43.60 -16.89 -2.20
C ALA A 325 -43.22 -15.75 -3.16
N ILE A 326 -42.66 -16.07 -4.33
CA ILE A 326 -42.41 -15.07 -5.39
C ILE A 326 -43.72 -14.43 -5.82
N ALA A 327 -44.77 -15.22 -6.09
CA ALA A 327 -46.08 -14.68 -6.47
C ALA A 327 -46.68 -13.78 -5.38
N VAL A 328 -46.61 -14.18 -4.11
CA VAL A 328 -47.08 -13.38 -2.97
C VAL A 328 -46.31 -12.07 -2.85
N LEU A 329 -44.98 -12.09 -2.99
CA LEU A 329 -44.16 -10.90 -2.90
C LEU A 329 -44.49 -9.92 -4.04
N LEU A 330 -44.60 -10.41 -5.27
CA LEU A 330 -44.91 -9.60 -6.46
C LEU A 330 -46.30 -8.95 -6.38
N LEU A 331 -47.29 -9.61 -5.76
CA LEU A 331 -48.61 -9.02 -5.51
C LEU A 331 -48.57 -7.80 -4.58
N ARG A 332 -47.53 -7.66 -3.75
CA ARG A 332 -47.31 -6.49 -2.89
C ARG A 332 -46.56 -5.35 -3.59
N ASP A 333 -46.25 -5.51 -4.87
CA ASP A 333 -45.56 -4.51 -5.70
C ASP A 333 -44.26 -3.97 -5.06
N PRO A 334 -43.22 -4.82 -4.90
CA PRO A 334 -41.93 -4.39 -4.36
C PRO A 334 -41.29 -3.28 -5.21
N ALA A 335 -41.61 -3.26 -6.51
CA ALA A 335 -41.15 -2.24 -7.44
C ALA A 335 -41.71 -0.85 -7.12
N ALA A 336 -42.88 -0.72 -6.52
CA ALA A 336 -43.45 0.57 -6.08
C ALA A 336 -42.91 1.04 -4.71
N HIS A 337 -42.47 0.12 -3.85
CA HIS A 337 -42.07 0.41 -2.48
C HIS A 337 -40.56 0.57 -2.27
N ALA A 338 -39.74 0.07 -3.19
CA ALA A 338 -38.29 0.20 -3.10
C ALA A 338 -37.83 1.67 -3.00
N ASP A 339 -36.94 1.94 -2.04
CA ASP A 339 -36.15 3.16 -1.97
C ASP A 339 -35.15 3.20 -3.13
N LEU A 340 -35.03 4.36 -3.76
CA LEU A 340 -34.23 4.58 -4.96
C LEU A 340 -32.93 5.34 -4.67
N ALA A 341 -32.67 5.68 -3.40
CA ALA A 341 -31.48 6.44 -3.00
C ALA A 341 -30.16 5.73 -3.33
N HIS A 342 -30.13 4.40 -3.21
CA HIS A 342 -28.92 3.60 -3.45
C HIS A 342 -29.00 2.82 -4.78
N THR A 343 -28.50 3.44 -5.86
CA THR A 343 -28.53 2.88 -7.23
C THR A 343 -28.03 1.44 -7.36
N PRO A 344 -26.90 1.01 -6.74
CA PRO A 344 -26.45 -0.38 -6.83
C PRO A 344 -27.47 -1.39 -6.29
N SER A 345 -28.20 -1.04 -5.23
CA SER A 345 -29.24 -1.90 -4.66
C SER A 345 -30.45 -2.00 -5.58
N VAL A 346 -30.86 -0.89 -6.20
CA VAL A 346 -31.93 -0.88 -7.22
C VAL A 346 -31.57 -1.72 -8.44
N VAL A 347 -30.32 -1.64 -8.89
CA VAL A 347 -29.74 -2.47 -9.96
C VAL A 347 -29.83 -3.96 -9.61
N GLN A 348 -29.53 -4.32 -8.37
CA GLN A 348 -29.65 -5.70 -7.90
C GLN A 348 -31.11 -6.18 -7.92
N LEU A 349 -32.05 -5.37 -7.42
CA LEU A 349 -33.47 -5.69 -7.43
C LEU A 349 -34.03 -5.85 -8.85
N LEU A 350 -33.72 -4.93 -9.76
CA LEU A 350 -34.07 -5.03 -11.19
C LEU A 350 -33.57 -6.35 -11.79
N GLY A 351 -32.32 -6.72 -11.48
CA GLY A 351 -31.72 -7.97 -11.93
C GLY A 351 -32.46 -9.21 -11.44
N GLU A 352 -32.84 -9.24 -10.15
CA GLU A 352 -33.56 -10.39 -9.57
C GLU A 352 -35.03 -10.46 -10.02
N LEU A 353 -35.73 -9.33 -10.13
CA LEU A 353 -37.08 -9.28 -10.72
C LEU A 353 -37.08 -9.79 -12.17
N ARG A 354 -36.06 -9.42 -12.97
CA ARG A 354 -35.89 -9.94 -14.33
C ARG A 354 -35.67 -11.45 -14.33
N LYS A 355 -34.81 -11.98 -13.46
CA LYS A 355 -34.56 -13.42 -13.36
C LYS A 355 -35.79 -14.19 -12.86
N ALA A 356 -36.66 -13.54 -12.08
CA ALA A 356 -37.94 -14.08 -11.65
C ALA A 356 -39.03 -14.00 -12.75
N GLY A 357 -38.77 -13.33 -13.87
CA GLY A 357 -39.75 -13.16 -14.96
C GLY A 357 -40.85 -12.14 -14.65
N ALA A 358 -40.65 -11.26 -13.67
CA ALA A 358 -41.65 -10.29 -13.21
C ALA A 358 -41.67 -9.03 -14.10
N SER A 359 -42.14 -9.15 -15.34
CA SER A 359 -42.06 -8.07 -16.35
C SER A 359 -42.69 -6.75 -15.89
N GLU A 360 -43.90 -6.78 -15.29
CA GLU A 360 -44.58 -5.56 -14.82
C GLU A 360 -43.80 -4.86 -13.70
N ALA A 361 -43.25 -5.63 -12.75
CA ALA A 361 -42.42 -5.08 -11.68
C ALA A 361 -41.09 -4.53 -12.21
N VAL A 362 -40.49 -5.20 -13.20
CA VAL A 362 -39.29 -4.70 -13.89
C VAL A 362 -39.59 -3.37 -14.57
N ASP A 363 -40.68 -3.26 -15.32
CA ASP A 363 -41.06 -2.03 -16.02
C ASP A 363 -41.33 -0.87 -15.04
N GLY A 364 -42.09 -1.14 -13.97
CA GLY A 364 -42.39 -0.16 -12.93
C GLY A 364 -41.14 0.35 -12.22
N LEU A 365 -40.26 -0.56 -11.78
CA LEU A 365 -39.01 -0.18 -11.11
C LEU A 365 -38.04 0.49 -12.09
N ALA A 366 -37.98 0.04 -13.34
CA ALA A 366 -37.13 0.63 -14.37
C ALA A 366 -37.49 2.09 -14.62
N HIS A 367 -38.79 2.39 -14.78
CA HIS A 367 -39.28 3.74 -14.99
C HIS A 367 -38.97 4.65 -13.78
N ARG A 368 -39.28 4.18 -12.56
CA ARG A 368 -39.00 4.91 -11.33
C ARG A 368 -37.50 5.16 -11.14
N ALA A 369 -36.68 4.14 -11.32
CA ALA A 369 -35.22 4.23 -11.17
C ALA A 369 -34.62 5.21 -12.19
N ALA A 370 -35.04 5.15 -13.45
CA ALA A 370 -34.60 6.09 -14.48
C ALA A 370 -35.04 7.53 -14.21
N ALA A 371 -36.20 7.75 -13.60
CA ALA A 371 -36.68 9.08 -13.23
C ALA A 371 -35.93 9.68 -12.03
N HIS A 372 -35.57 8.85 -11.04
CA HIS A 372 -35.00 9.31 -9.76
C HIS A 372 -33.51 9.04 -9.58
N ALA A 373 -32.83 8.46 -10.57
CA ALA A 373 -31.39 8.19 -10.49
C ALA A 373 -30.58 9.45 -10.09
N ASP A 374 -29.70 9.26 -9.10
CA ASP A 374 -28.66 10.21 -8.72
C ASP A 374 -27.59 10.29 -9.81
N LEU A 375 -27.45 11.47 -10.41
CA LEU A 375 -26.56 11.71 -11.55
C LEU A 375 -25.15 12.18 -11.11
N THR A 376 -24.92 12.35 -9.80
CA THR A 376 -23.61 12.73 -9.25
C THR A 376 -22.59 11.58 -9.30
N ARG A 377 -23.06 10.35 -9.52
CA ARG A 377 -22.22 9.14 -9.63
C ARG A 377 -22.36 8.50 -11.01
N PRO A 378 -21.64 8.99 -12.05
CA PRO A 378 -21.77 8.49 -13.42
C PRO A 378 -21.54 6.99 -13.57
N TYR A 379 -20.66 6.39 -12.76
CA TYR A 379 -20.43 4.95 -12.77
C TYR A 379 -21.67 4.16 -12.36
N SER A 380 -22.39 4.62 -11.33
CA SER A 380 -23.66 4.02 -10.90
C SER A 380 -24.76 4.21 -11.94
N VAL A 381 -24.79 5.36 -12.62
CA VAL A 381 -25.71 5.60 -13.75
C VAL A 381 -25.41 4.64 -14.92
N ALA A 382 -24.13 4.41 -15.22
CA ALA A 382 -23.72 3.45 -16.25
C ALA A 382 -24.19 2.03 -15.92
N GLN A 383 -24.03 1.59 -14.67
CA GLN A 383 -24.55 0.30 -14.21
C GLN A 383 -26.08 0.20 -14.37
N LEU A 384 -26.80 1.26 -13.99
CA LEU A 384 -28.26 1.31 -14.14
C LEU A 384 -28.68 1.24 -15.61
N LEU A 385 -28.08 2.04 -16.51
CA LEU A 385 -28.32 1.96 -17.95
C LEU A 385 -28.07 0.55 -18.50
N GLY A 386 -26.98 -0.09 -18.07
CA GLY A 386 -26.64 -1.45 -18.45
C GLY A 386 -27.72 -2.46 -18.07
N GLU A 387 -28.26 -2.38 -16.84
CA GLU A 387 -29.34 -3.27 -16.41
C GLU A 387 -30.69 -2.93 -17.05
N LEU A 388 -31.04 -1.64 -17.21
CA LEU A 388 -32.24 -1.22 -17.93
C LEU A 388 -32.24 -1.74 -19.37
N ARG A 389 -31.09 -1.70 -20.05
CA ARG A 389 -30.92 -2.28 -21.39
C ARG A 389 -31.15 -3.79 -21.38
N LYS A 390 -30.56 -4.52 -20.43
CA LYS A 390 -30.76 -5.97 -20.30
C LYS A 390 -32.21 -6.34 -19.95
N ALA A 391 -32.93 -5.44 -19.29
CA ALA A 391 -34.35 -5.56 -19.00
C ALA A 391 -35.24 -5.23 -20.21
N GLY A 392 -34.71 -4.60 -21.27
CA GLY A 392 -35.48 -4.17 -22.43
C GLY A 392 -36.31 -2.90 -22.21
N ALA A 393 -36.05 -2.15 -21.14
CA ALA A 393 -36.81 -0.96 -20.76
C ALA A 393 -36.39 0.28 -21.58
N SER A 394 -36.69 0.29 -22.89
CA SER A 394 -36.22 1.31 -23.84
C SER A 394 -36.57 2.75 -23.43
N GLU A 395 -37.80 3.04 -23.01
CA GLU A 395 -38.18 4.39 -22.60
C GLU A 395 -37.41 4.87 -21.36
N ALA A 396 -37.15 3.97 -20.41
CA ALA A 396 -36.37 4.26 -19.22
C ALA A 396 -34.89 4.50 -19.56
N VAL A 397 -34.34 3.72 -20.51
CA VAL A 397 -33.00 3.93 -21.07
C VAL A 397 -32.89 5.30 -21.71
N ASP A 398 -33.83 5.67 -22.59
CA ASP A 398 -33.82 6.95 -23.30
C ASP A 398 -33.93 8.14 -22.33
N GLY A 399 -34.86 8.06 -21.36
CA GLY A 399 -35.05 9.10 -20.35
C GLY A 399 -33.81 9.29 -19.45
N LEU A 400 -33.22 8.18 -18.98
CA LEU A 400 -32.01 8.24 -18.16
C LEU A 400 -30.80 8.71 -18.98
N ALA A 401 -30.67 8.27 -20.23
CA ALA A 401 -29.60 8.69 -21.13
C ALA A 401 -29.62 10.20 -21.36
N HIS A 402 -30.79 10.76 -21.65
CA HIS A 402 -30.97 12.20 -21.84
C HIS A 402 -30.61 12.99 -20.57
N ARG A 403 -31.13 12.57 -19.41
CA ARG A 403 -30.82 13.21 -18.11
C ARG A 403 -29.34 13.13 -17.75
N ALA A 404 -28.73 11.96 -17.94
CA ALA A 404 -27.32 11.73 -17.65
C ALA A 404 -26.43 12.59 -18.55
N ALA A 405 -26.74 12.69 -19.84
CA ALA A 405 -26.01 13.57 -20.76
C ALA A 405 -26.08 15.04 -20.37
N ALA A 406 -27.21 15.50 -19.83
CA ALA A 406 -27.38 16.89 -19.39
C ALA A 406 -26.74 17.20 -18.04
N HIS A 407 -26.73 16.25 -17.10
CA HIS A 407 -26.49 16.55 -15.68
C HIS A 407 -25.48 15.65 -14.97
N ALA A 408 -24.86 14.68 -15.65
CA ALA A 408 -23.81 13.86 -15.03
C ALA A 408 -22.67 14.74 -14.49
N ASP A 409 -22.18 14.39 -13.30
CA ASP A 409 -20.93 14.94 -12.76
C ASP A 409 -19.74 14.51 -13.64
N LEU A 410 -18.84 15.46 -13.91
CA LEU A 410 -17.71 15.29 -14.80
C LEU A 410 -16.37 15.24 -14.05
N THR A 411 -16.40 15.32 -12.72
CA THR A 411 -15.21 15.37 -11.85
C THR A 411 -14.33 14.12 -11.97
N ARG A 412 -14.92 12.96 -12.31
CA ARG A 412 -14.20 11.68 -12.45
C ARG A 412 -14.24 11.16 -13.89
N PRO A 413 -13.21 11.44 -14.71
CA PRO A 413 -13.18 11.08 -16.13
C PRO A 413 -13.38 9.60 -16.41
N TYR A 414 -12.81 8.72 -15.58
CA TYR A 414 -13.01 7.27 -15.71
C TYR A 414 -14.50 6.88 -15.62
N SER A 415 -15.24 7.47 -14.68
CA SER A 415 -16.68 7.23 -14.53
C SER A 415 -17.48 7.77 -15.72
N VAL A 416 -17.06 8.90 -16.30
CA VAL A 416 -17.67 9.48 -17.52
C VAL A 416 -17.44 8.57 -18.73
N VAL A 417 -16.24 8.01 -18.89
CA VAL A 417 -15.92 7.05 -19.96
C VAL A 417 -16.81 5.81 -19.87
N GLN A 418 -17.00 5.25 -18.67
CA GLN A 418 -17.92 4.13 -18.48
C GLN A 418 -19.36 4.49 -18.87
N LEU A 419 -19.81 5.70 -18.51
CA LEU A 419 -21.14 6.19 -18.89
C LEU A 419 -21.28 6.37 -20.41
N LEU A 420 -20.31 6.99 -21.09
CA LEU A 420 -20.27 7.12 -22.55
C LEU A 420 -20.32 5.74 -23.23
N GLY A 421 -19.57 4.78 -22.72
CA GLY A 421 -19.56 3.41 -23.23
C GLY A 421 -20.94 2.74 -23.11
N GLU A 422 -21.65 2.91 -21.99
CA GLU A 422 -23.00 2.36 -21.83
C GLU A 422 -24.06 3.11 -22.64
N LEU A 423 -23.95 4.44 -22.80
CA LEU A 423 -24.81 5.23 -23.69
C LEU A 423 -24.64 4.80 -25.16
N ARG A 424 -23.41 4.56 -25.59
CA ARG A 424 -23.10 4.03 -26.94
C ARG A 424 -23.73 2.66 -27.13
N LYS A 425 -23.59 1.75 -26.17
CA LYS A 425 -24.22 0.42 -26.23
C LYS A 425 -25.76 0.48 -26.21
N ALA A 426 -26.33 1.54 -25.63
CA ALA A 426 -27.76 1.82 -25.67
C ALA A 426 -28.22 2.44 -27.01
N GLY A 427 -27.30 2.87 -27.88
CA GLY A 427 -27.64 3.54 -29.14
C GLY A 427 -28.06 5.01 -28.97
N ALA A 428 -27.80 5.61 -27.81
CA ALA A 428 -28.22 6.98 -27.49
C ALA A 428 -27.22 8.02 -28.05
N SER A 429 -27.12 8.13 -29.38
CA SER A 429 -26.12 8.96 -30.07
C SER A 429 -26.13 10.44 -29.63
N GLU A 430 -27.31 11.07 -29.54
CA GLU A 430 -27.41 12.48 -29.09
C GLU A 430 -26.92 12.67 -27.64
N ALA A 431 -27.19 11.69 -26.78
CA ALA A 431 -26.74 11.71 -25.38
C ALA A 431 -25.22 11.52 -25.28
N VAL A 432 -24.64 10.66 -26.14
CA VAL A 432 -23.20 10.49 -26.28
C VAL A 432 -22.55 11.81 -26.71
N ASP A 433 -23.08 12.45 -27.75
CA ASP A 433 -22.53 13.72 -28.27
C ASP A 433 -22.61 14.84 -27.23
N GLY A 434 -23.76 14.99 -26.57
CA GLY A 434 -23.96 15.99 -25.51
C GLY A 434 -23.05 15.79 -24.30
N LEU A 435 -22.93 14.54 -23.81
CA LEU A 435 -22.03 14.23 -22.70
C LEU A 435 -20.56 14.40 -23.08
N ALA A 436 -20.17 13.94 -24.27
CA ALA A 436 -18.80 14.06 -24.75
C ALA A 436 -18.38 15.52 -24.89
N HIS A 437 -19.25 16.36 -25.45
CA HIS A 437 -19.00 17.80 -25.57
C HIS A 437 -18.81 18.46 -24.20
N ARG A 438 -19.71 18.17 -23.23
CA ARG A 438 -19.57 18.68 -21.85
C ARG A 438 -18.29 18.17 -21.19
N ALA A 439 -17.98 16.89 -21.33
CA ALA A 439 -16.77 16.29 -20.76
C ALA A 439 -15.51 16.96 -21.32
N ALA A 440 -15.43 17.18 -22.65
CA ALA A 440 -14.32 17.90 -23.28
C ALA A 440 -14.15 19.33 -22.71
N ALA A 441 -15.26 20.05 -22.54
CA ALA A 441 -15.25 21.40 -22.00
C ALA A 441 -14.83 21.49 -20.51
N HIS A 442 -15.09 20.45 -19.71
CA HIS A 442 -14.84 20.44 -18.27
C HIS A 442 -13.58 19.68 -17.83
N THR A 443 -12.97 18.89 -18.71
CA THR A 443 -11.78 18.09 -18.37
C THR A 443 -10.61 18.96 -17.93
N ASP A 444 -9.83 18.55 -16.95
CA ASP A 444 -8.57 19.22 -16.63
C ASP A 444 -7.49 18.87 -17.69
N PRO A 445 -7.01 19.83 -18.51
CA PRO A 445 -6.02 19.57 -19.54
C PRO A 445 -4.63 19.24 -18.96
N THR A 446 -4.40 19.49 -17.66
CA THR A 446 -3.13 19.16 -17.00
C THR A 446 -2.99 17.67 -16.71
N SER A 447 -4.10 16.92 -16.66
CA SER A 447 -4.11 15.50 -16.35
C SER A 447 -3.99 14.65 -17.63
N PRO A 448 -2.78 14.13 -17.98
CA PRO A 448 -2.61 13.37 -19.21
C PRO A 448 -3.45 12.09 -19.24
N TYR A 449 -3.68 11.48 -18.07
CA TYR A 449 -4.53 10.29 -17.95
C TYR A 449 -5.97 10.60 -18.36
N SER A 450 -6.52 11.68 -17.82
CA SER A 450 -7.91 12.09 -18.07
C SER A 450 -8.14 12.42 -19.54
N VAL A 451 -7.23 13.19 -20.14
CA VAL A 451 -7.26 13.54 -21.56
C VAL A 451 -7.15 12.30 -22.43
N ALA A 452 -6.21 11.40 -22.14
CA ALA A 452 -6.00 10.18 -22.94
C ALA A 452 -7.24 9.26 -22.92
N GLN A 453 -7.84 9.06 -21.74
CA GLN A 453 -9.05 8.22 -21.59
C GLN A 453 -10.23 8.79 -22.39
N LEU A 454 -10.46 10.11 -22.31
CA LEU A 454 -11.55 10.76 -23.03
C LEU A 454 -11.32 10.81 -24.54
N LEU A 455 -10.11 11.10 -25.01
CA LEU A 455 -9.77 11.04 -26.44
C LEU A 455 -10.00 9.63 -27.02
N GLY A 456 -9.63 8.60 -26.25
CA GLY A 456 -9.89 7.22 -26.60
C GLY A 456 -11.39 6.96 -26.79
N GLU A 457 -12.20 7.29 -25.78
CA GLU A 457 -13.64 7.07 -25.82
C GLU A 457 -14.35 7.92 -26.87
N PHE A 458 -14.01 9.20 -27.02
CA PHE A 458 -14.62 10.08 -28.05
C PHE A 458 -14.37 9.56 -29.46
N ARG A 459 -13.16 9.02 -29.72
CA ARG A 459 -12.87 8.39 -31.01
C ARG A 459 -13.72 7.13 -31.22
N GLU A 460 -13.81 6.29 -30.20
CA GLU A 460 -14.62 5.06 -30.30
C GLU A 460 -16.13 5.31 -30.38
N SER A 461 -16.58 6.45 -29.88
CA SER A 461 -17.98 6.87 -29.95
C SER A 461 -18.31 7.71 -31.18
N GLY A 462 -17.30 8.19 -31.92
CA GLY A 462 -17.48 9.04 -33.09
C GLY A 462 -17.73 10.52 -32.77
N ALA A 463 -17.51 10.95 -31.52
CA ALA A 463 -17.71 12.31 -31.05
C ALA A 463 -16.57 13.26 -31.48
N GLY A 464 -16.45 13.49 -32.80
CA GLY A 464 -15.38 14.30 -33.41
C GLY A 464 -15.33 15.74 -32.89
N ASP A 465 -16.48 16.38 -32.70
CA ASP A 465 -16.56 17.76 -32.19
C ASP A 465 -16.00 17.87 -30.76
N ALA A 466 -16.21 16.84 -29.93
CA ALA A 466 -15.65 16.80 -28.58
C ALA A 466 -14.11 16.64 -28.58
N ILE A 467 -13.56 15.93 -29.57
CA ILE A 467 -12.10 15.86 -29.77
C ILE A 467 -11.56 17.25 -30.09
N VAL A 468 -12.21 17.99 -31.01
CA VAL A 468 -11.80 19.36 -31.36
C VAL A 468 -11.83 20.27 -30.13
N VAL A 469 -12.93 20.27 -29.37
CA VAL A 469 -13.06 21.08 -28.14
C VAL A 469 -11.97 20.75 -27.11
N LEU A 470 -11.60 19.48 -26.97
CA LEU A 470 -10.55 19.08 -26.03
C LEU A 470 -9.16 19.51 -26.51
N LEU A 471 -8.89 19.43 -27.81
CA LEU A 471 -7.62 19.84 -28.40
C LEU A 471 -7.44 21.37 -28.40
N ASP A 472 -8.52 22.13 -28.59
CA ASP A 472 -8.51 23.61 -28.53
C ASP A 472 -8.09 24.16 -27.15
N ARG A 473 -8.14 23.31 -26.11
CA ARG A 473 -7.68 23.64 -24.75
C ARG A 473 -6.19 23.35 -24.53
N ASP A 474 -5.48 22.97 -25.59
CA ASP A 474 -4.04 22.72 -25.63
C ASP A 474 -3.53 21.80 -24.50
N PRO A 475 -4.04 20.54 -24.42
CA PRO A 475 -3.56 19.58 -23.44
C PRO A 475 -2.07 19.27 -23.64
N ALA A 476 -1.55 19.40 -24.87
CA ALA A 476 -0.14 19.18 -25.16
C ALA A 476 0.79 20.22 -24.52
N ALA A 477 0.35 21.47 -24.34
CA ALA A 477 1.10 22.49 -23.59
C ALA A 477 0.94 22.38 -22.07
N HIS A 478 -0.20 21.88 -21.59
CA HIS A 478 -0.54 21.91 -20.16
C HIS A 478 -0.37 20.59 -19.41
N ALA A 479 -0.28 19.45 -20.11
CA ALA A 479 -0.15 18.14 -19.49
C ALA A 479 1.07 18.06 -18.56
N HIS A 480 0.85 17.51 -17.37
CA HIS A 480 1.91 17.02 -16.49
C HIS A 480 2.66 15.89 -17.19
N LEU A 481 3.98 15.91 -17.09
CA LEU A 481 4.85 14.98 -17.82
C LEU A 481 5.26 13.75 -16.98
N THR A 482 4.62 13.57 -15.83
CA THR A 482 4.84 12.43 -14.94
C THR A 482 3.49 11.84 -14.51
N PRO A 483 3.37 10.51 -14.40
CA PRO A 483 4.32 9.46 -14.81
C PRO A 483 4.49 9.33 -16.33
N THR A 484 5.68 8.93 -16.78
CA THR A 484 6.07 8.83 -18.21
C THR A 484 5.17 7.89 -19.03
N SER A 485 4.69 6.80 -18.42
CA SER A 485 3.77 5.85 -19.05
C SER A 485 2.43 6.48 -19.47
N ILE A 486 1.92 7.38 -18.64
CA ILE A 486 0.65 8.09 -18.92
C ILE A 486 0.86 9.11 -20.04
N VAL A 487 2.03 9.76 -20.10
CA VAL A 487 2.39 10.66 -21.20
C VAL A 487 2.51 9.89 -22.52
N ALA A 488 3.12 8.70 -22.50
CA ALA A 488 3.18 7.83 -23.67
C ALA A 488 1.77 7.41 -24.13
N GLN A 489 0.86 7.13 -23.18
CA GLN A 489 -0.54 6.87 -23.47
C GLN A 489 -1.22 8.08 -24.11
N LEU A 490 -1.00 9.30 -23.59
CA LEU A 490 -1.56 10.53 -24.19
C LEU A 490 -1.03 10.77 -25.61
N LEU A 491 0.29 10.64 -25.84
CA LEU A 491 0.90 10.71 -27.17
C LEU A 491 0.27 9.72 -28.15
N ARG A 492 0.05 8.48 -27.71
CA ARG A 492 -0.61 7.44 -28.50
C ARG A 492 -2.03 7.84 -28.90
N GLU A 493 -2.82 8.36 -27.96
CA GLU A 493 -4.22 8.73 -28.22
C GLU A 493 -4.33 10.01 -29.07
N LEU A 494 -3.45 11.01 -28.87
CA LEU A 494 -3.35 12.19 -29.74
C LEU A 494 -2.99 11.81 -31.18
N ARG A 495 -2.04 10.89 -31.38
CA ARG A 495 -1.68 10.37 -32.71
C ARG A 495 -2.87 9.68 -33.36
N LYS A 496 -3.58 8.82 -32.63
CA LYS A 496 -4.78 8.14 -33.15
C LYS A 496 -5.91 9.12 -33.47
N ALA A 497 -5.97 10.26 -32.80
CA ALA A 497 -6.90 11.35 -33.09
C ALA A 497 -6.46 12.23 -34.27
N GLY A 498 -5.25 12.04 -34.81
CA GLY A 498 -4.72 12.83 -35.93
C GLY A 498 -4.23 14.22 -35.54
N ALA A 499 -4.03 14.50 -34.26
CA ALA A 499 -3.63 15.81 -33.75
C ALA A 499 -2.10 16.03 -33.88
N SER A 500 -1.59 16.19 -35.10
CA SER A 500 -0.14 16.26 -35.38
C SER A 500 0.58 17.36 -34.59
N GLU A 501 0.02 18.57 -34.54
CA GLU A 501 0.63 19.70 -33.82
C GLU A 501 0.73 19.43 -32.31
N ALA A 502 -0.32 18.84 -31.72
CA ALA A 502 -0.34 18.47 -30.31
C ALA A 502 0.64 17.31 -30.01
N VAL A 503 0.78 16.36 -30.94
CA VAL A 503 1.76 15.27 -30.85
C VAL A 503 3.17 15.83 -30.84
N ASP A 504 3.51 16.74 -31.75
CA ASP A 504 4.84 17.33 -31.84
C ASP A 504 5.18 18.15 -30.60
N ALA A 505 4.23 18.99 -30.13
CA ALA A 505 4.41 19.79 -28.91
C ALA A 505 4.63 18.92 -27.67
N LEU A 506 3.80 17.89 -27.47
CA LEU A 506 3.95 16.98 -26.33
C LEU A 506 5.22 16.12 -26.44
N ALA A 507 5.58 15.68 -27.65
CA ALA A 507 6.78 14.90 -27.90
C ALA A 507 8.05 15.66 -27.49
N HIS A 508 8.20 16.91 -27.93
CA HIS A 508 9.33 17.75 -27.56
C HIS A 508 9.37 18.03 -26.05
N ARG A 509 8.23 18.36 -25.43
CA ARG A 509 8.15 18.61 -23.98
C ARG A 509 8.51 17.36 -23.18
N ALA A 510 7.95 16.20 -23.54
CA ALA A 510 8.19 14.94 -22.87
C ALA A 510 9.66 14.51 -22.99
N ALA A 511 10.27 14.59 -24.19
CA ALA A 511 11.68 14.25 -24.37
C ALA A 511 12.63 15.15 -23.58
N ALA A 512 12.27 16.42 -23.38
CA ALA A 512 13.07 17.37 -22.59
C ALA A 512 13.01 17.09 -21.07
N GLN A 513 11.86 16.64 -20.55
CA GLN A 513 11.62 16.57 -19.10
C GLN A 513 11.52 15.14 -18.53
N ALA A 514 11.32 14.11 -19.37
CA ALA A 514 11.24 12.73 -18.90
C ALA A 514 12.52 12.31 -18.18
N ASP A 515 12.37 11.52 -17.10
CA ASP A 515 13.48 10.82 -16.49
C ASP A 515 13.91 9.69 -17.45
N PRO A 516 15.13 9.76 -17.99
CA PRO A 516 15.55 8.84 -19.04
C PRO A 516 15.93 7.44 -18.49
N ILE A 517 15.92 7.23 -17.17
CA ILE A 517 16.26 5.96 -16.51
C ILE A 517 14.98 5.16 -16.13
N ASP A 518 13.82 5.81 -16.12
CA ASP A 518 12.53 5.17 -15.83
C ASP A 518 12.24 4.04 -16.84
N PRO A 519 11.88 2.82 -16.39
CA PRO A 519 11.41 1.74 -17.28
C PRO A 519 10.30 2.17 -18.26
N ALA A 520 9.46 3.13 -17.88
CA ALA A 520 8.43 3.68 -18.74
C ALA A 520 8.96 4.61 -19.86
N GLY A 521 10.24 5.02 -19.81
CA GLY A 521 10.92 5.75 -20.89
C GLY A 521 11.03 4.94 -22.19
N VAL A 522 11.02 3.61 -22.11
CA VAL A 522 10.99 2.73 -23.29
C VAL A 522 9.67 2.86 -24.05
N GLU A 523 8.55 2.85 -23.34
CA GLU A 523 7.22 3.03 -23.96
C GLU A 523 7.13 4.42 -24.61
N LEU A 524 7.69 5.44 -23.96
CA LEU A 524 7.75 6.79 -24.52
C LEU A 524 8.62 6.84 -25.80
N LEU A 525 9.82 6.25 -25.81
CA LEU A 525 10.66 6.18 -27.02
C LEU A 525 9.96 5.47 -28.18
N GLU A 526 9.24 4.37 -27.90
CA GLU A 526 8.48 3.67 -28.92
C GLU A 526 7.34 4.53 -29.49
N GLU A 527 6.59 5.23 -28.65
CA GLU A 527 5.49 6.08 -29.10
C GLU A 527 6.01 7.35 -29.81
N LEU A 528 7.11 7.95 -29.38
CA LEU A 528 7.80 9.06 -30.07
C LEU A 528 8.25 8.65 -31.48
N ARG A 529 8.85 7.45 -31.61
CA ARG A 529 9.24 6.91 -32.93
C ARG A 529 8.01 6.70 -33.81
N LYS A 530 6.94 6.10 -33.29
CA LYS A 530 5.68 5.90 -34.05
C LYS A 530 5.02 7.23 -34.43
N ALA A 531 5.26 8.30 -33.66
CA ALA A 531 4.83 9.65 -33.99
C ALA A 531 5.70 10.34 -35.05
N GLY A 532 6.89 9.81 -35.36
CA GLY A 532 7.83 10.41 -36.31
C GLY A 532 8.66 11.56 -35.73
N ALA A 533 8.63 11.77 -34.42
CA ALA A 533 9.35 12.84 -33.73
C ALA A 533 10.85 12.49 -33.56
N SER A 534 11.60 12.42 -34.66
CA SER A 534 13.00 11.97 -34.66
C SER A 534 13.90 12.76 -33.72
N GLU A 535 13.77 14.10 -33.70
CA GLU A 535 14.56 14.95 -32.79
C GLU A 535 14.27 14.67 -31.31
N ALA A 536 13.02 14.39 -30.97
CA ALA A 536 12.61 14.05 -29.61
C ALA A 536 13.12 12.64 -29.21
N VAL A 537 13.09 11.69 -30.14
CA VAL A 537 13.70 10.35 -29.96
C VAL A 537 15.19 10.49 -29.69
N ASP A 538 15.92 11.25 -30.51
CA ASP A 538 17.36 11.42 -30.36
C ASP A 538 17.73 12.13 -29.06
N ALA A 539 17.00 13.19 -28.69
CA ALA A 539 17.21 13.91 -27.44
C ALA A 539 17.02 13.02 -26.19
N LEU A 540 15.93 12.24 -26.15
CA LEU A 540 15.67 11.33 -25.02
C LEU A 540 16.64 10.15 -25.02
N ALA A 541 16.94 9.59 -26.19
CA ALA A 541 17.89 8.49 -26.35
C ALA A 541 19.30 8.88 -25.90
N HIS A 542 19.78 10.06 -26.28
CA HIS A 542 21.08 10.56 -25.82
C HIS A 542 21.12 10.78 -24.31
N ARG A 543 20.05 11.34 -23.72
CA ARG A 543 19.96 11.50 -22.26
C ARG A 543 19.96 10.15 -21.54
N ALA A 544 19.22 9.16 -22.05
CA ALA A 544 19.21 7.80 -21.51
C ALA A 544 20.59 7.15 -21.62
N ALA A 545 21.22 7.24 -22.79
CA ALA A 545 22.57 6.77 -23.02
C ALA A 545 23.61 7.46 -22.12
N ALA A 546 23.42 8.75 -21.77
CA ALA A 546 24.31 9.52 -20.90
C ALA A 546 24.11 9.22 -19.40
N HIS A 547 22.88 8.96 -18.96
CA HIS A 547 22.56 8.75 -17.55
C HIS A 547 22.42 7.27 -17.15
N ALA A 548 22.63 6.33 -18.07
CA ALA A 548 22.60 4.90 -17.80
C ALA A 548 23.56 4.47 -16.66
N ASP A 549 23.04 3.67 -15.72
CA ASP A 549 23.83 3.00 -14.69
C ASP A 549 24.64 1.84 -15.31
N LEU A 550 25.96 2.02 -15.35
CA LEU A 550 26.91 1.08 -15.94
C LEU A 550 27.31 -0.06 -14.98
N THR A 551 26.90 0.00 -13.70
CA THR A 551 27.24 -1.01 -12.69
C THR A 551 26.43 -2.30 -12.85
N ARG A 552 25.29 -2.24 -13.55
CA ARG A 552 24.37 -3.35 -13.79
C ARG A 552 24.36 -3.72 -15.28
N PRO A 553 25.12 -4.74 -15.71
CA PRO A 553 25.26 -5.10 -17.12
C PRO A 553 23.94 -5.43 -17.82
N TYR A 554 23.01 -6.04 -17.09
CA TYR A 554 21.68 -6.37 -17.60
C TYR A 554 20.90 -5.12 -18.04
N ASN A 555 20.97 -4.03 -17.28
CA ASN A 555 20.26 -2.79 -17.58
C ASN A 555 20.84 -2.10 -18.82
N VAL A 556 22.17 -2.10 -18.96
CA VAL A 556 22.86 -1.57 -20.14
C VAL A 556 22.48 -2.35 -21.40
N VAL A 557 22.44 -3.69 -21.31
CA VAL A 557 22.04 -4.55 -22.43
C VAL A 557 20.59 -4.30 -22.83
N GLN A 558 19.67 -4.17 -21.87
CA GLN A 558 18.28 -3.85 -22.18
C GLN A 558 18.16 -2.48 -22.84
N LEU A 559 18.79 -1.45 -22.28
CA LEU A 559 18.75 -0.10 -22.85
C LEU A 559 19.34 -0.05 -24.28
N LEU A 560 20.46 -0.73 -24.55
CA LEU A 560 21.02 -0.84 -25.91
C LEU A 560 20.05 -1.48 -26.91
N ARG A 561 19.33 -2.52 -26.49
CA ARG A 561 18.32 -3.16 -27.35
C ARG A 561 17.16 -2.22 -27.65
N GLU A 562 16.71 -1.47 -26.66
CA GLU A 562 15.59 -0.54 -26.81
C GLU A 562 15.98 0.69 -27.64
N LEU A 563 17.16 1.30 -27.41
CA LEU A 563 17.67 2.40 -28.23
C LEU A 563 17.83 1.97 -29.71
N ARG A 564 18.29 0.74 -29.95
CA ARG A 564 18.37 0.18 -31.30
C ARG A 564 16.99 0.01 -31.94
N LYS A 565 15.99 -0.49 -31.20
CA LYS A 565 14.61 -0.56 -31.71
C LYS A 565 14.08 0.84 -32.02
N ALA A 566 14.44 1.84 -31.20
CA ALA A 566 14.07 3.23 -31.42
C ALA A 566 14.76 3.85 -32.66
N GLY A 567 15.86 3.27 -33.14
CA GLY A 567 16.63 3.75 -34.29
C GLY A 567 17.69 4.79 -33.96
N ALA A 568 17.98 5.01 -32.67
CA ALA A 568 18.93 6.02 -32.20
C ALA A 568 20.38 5.50 -32.21
N SER A 569 20.97 5.36 -33.41
CA SER A 569 22.30 4.75 -33.59
C SER A 569 23.41 5.47 -32.84
N GLU A 570 23.42 6.81 -32.82
CA GLU A 570 24.46 7.57 -32.12
C GLU A 570 24.39 7.40 -30.59
N ALA A 571 23.18 7.28 -30.04
CA ALA A 571 22.99 6.99 -28.62
C ALA A 571 23.41 5.55 -28.26
N VAL A 572 23.16 4.60 -29.16
CA VAL A 572 23.65 3.21 -29.05
C VAL A 572 25.17 3.18 -29.02
N ASP A 573 25.84 3.87 -29.94
CA ASP A 573 27.30 3.93 -30.02
C ASP A 573 27.90 4.64 -28.80
N GLY A 574 27.30 5.76 -28.37
CA GLY A 574 27.72 6.49 -27.17
C GLY A 574 27.59 5.65 -25.89
N LEU A 575 26.48 4.94 -25.69
CA LEU A 575 26.30 4.04 -24.54
C LEU A 575 27.24 2.84 -24.63
N ALA A 576 27.43 2.28 -25.83
CA ALA A 576 28.32 1.16 -26.09
C ALA A 576 29.77 1.48 -25.72
N LEU A 577 30.27 2.64 -26.15
CA LEU A 577 31.62 3.12 -25.82
C LEU A 577 31.78 3.37 -24.32
N ARG A 578 30.79 3.99 -23.67
CA ARG A 578 30.80 4.21 -22.22
C ARG A 578 30.77 2.89 -21.45
N ALA A 579 29.92 1.95 -21.84
CA ALA A 579 29.86 0.63 -21.22
C ALA A 579 31.18 -0.14 -21.41
N ALA A 580 31.80 -0.06 -22.59
CA ALA A 580 33.11 -0.65 -22.84
C ALA A 580 34.23 -0.03 -21.96
N ALA A 581 34.15 1.27 -21.68
CA ALA A 581 35.09 1.95 -20.78
C ALA A 581 34.95 1.52 -19.31
N HIS A 582 33.77 1.06 -18.88
CA HIS A 582 33.47 0.69 -17.50
C HIS A 582 33.30 -0.83 -17.27
N ALA A 583 33.46 -1.65 -18.31
CA ALA A 583 33.25 -3.09 -18.24
C ALA A 583 34.31 -3.81 -17.38
N ALA A 584 33.85 -4.50 -16.32
CA ALA A 584 34.67 -5.42 -15.53
C ALA A 584 34.92 -6.75 -16.30
N PRO A 585 36.04 -7.46 -16.04
CA PRO A 585 36.46 -8.65 -16.80
C PRO A 585 35.39 -9.74 -16.91
N GLY A 586 34.56 -9.93 -15.87
CA GLY A 586 33.50 -10.96 -15.84
C GLY A 586 32.29 -10.69 -16.74
N VAL A 587 32.15 -9.48 -17.30
CA VAL A 587 30.95 -9.03 -18.04
C VAL A 587 31.20 -8.92 -19.56
N VAL A 588 32.47 -8.93 -19.96
CA VAL A 588 32.94 -8.64 -21.33
C VAL A 588 32.26 -9.52 -22.39
N ALA A 589 32.05 -10.81 -22.11
CA ALA A 589 31.44 -11.74 -23.07
C ALA A 589 29.96 -11.43 -23.38
N GLN A 590 29.17 -11.03 -22.36
CA GLN A 590 27.77 -10.65 -22.54
C GLN A 590 27.64 -9.32 -23.28
N LEU A 591 28.48 -8.33 -22.94
CA LEU A 591 28.49 -7.03 -23.58
C LEU A 591 28.93 -7.14 -25.07
N LEU A 592 29.99 -7.89 -25.38
CA LEU A 592 30.46 -8.12 -26.75
C LEU A 592 29.39 -8.77 -27.64
N GLY A 593 28.61 -9.72 -27.10
CA GLY A 593 27.55 -10.39 -27.84
C GLY A 593 26.43 -9.44 -28.27
N GLU A 594 26.09 -8.47 -27.42
CA GLU A 594 25.04 -7.49 -27.70
C GLU A 594 25.55 -6.29 -28.48
N LEU A 595 26.79 -5.84 -28.26
CA LEU A 595 27.46 -4.81 -29.06
C LEU A 595 27.60 -5.23 -30.54
N ARG A 596 27.94 -6.50 -30.80
CA ARG A 596 27.96 -7.04 -32.18
C ARG A 596 26.58 -7.05 -32.82
N LYS A 597 25.53 -7.37 -32.05
CA LYS A 597 24.13 -7.32 -32.53
C LYS A 597 23.61 -5.89 -32.70
N ALA A 598 24.23 -4.93 -32.02
CA ALA A 598 23.92 -3.51 -32.11
C ALA A 598 24.67 -2.83 -33.26
N GLY A 599 25.68 -3.47 -33.86
CA GLY A 599 26.46 -2.91 -34.96
C GLY A 599 27.53 -1.90 -34.54
N ALA A 600 27.76 -1.73 -33.23
CA ALA A 600 28.73 -0.79 -32.66
C ALA A 600 30.17 -1.34 -32.79
N SER A 601 30.70 -1.40 -34.02
CA SER A 601 32.00 -2.04 -34.33
C SER A 601 33.16 -1.38 -33.59
N GLU A 602 33.16 -0.05 -33.45
CA GLU A 602 34.23 0.66 -32.73
C GLU A 602 34.24 0.33 -31.24
N ALA A 603 33.08 0.18 -30.62
CA ALA A 603 32.99 -0.24 -29.22
C ALA A 603 33.39 -1.71 -29.02
N VAL A 604 33.09 -2.58 -30.00
CA VAL A 604 33.56 -3.97 -30.03
C VAL A 604 35.09 -4.01 -30.11
N ASP A 605 35.69 -3.21 -31.00
CA ASP A 605 37.13 -3.14 -31.18
C ASP A 605 37.83 -2.54 -29.97
N ALA A 606 37.28 -1.47 -29.39
CA ALA A 606 37.81 -0.86 -28.17
C ALA A 606 37.80 -1.84 -26.98
N LEU A 607 36.70 -2.58 -26.80
CA LEU A 607 36.58 -3.59 -25.74
C LEU A 607 37.50 -4.80 -25.99
N ALA A 608 37.63 -5.24 -27.25
CA ALA A 608 38.53 -6.32 -27.64
C ALA A 608 40.01 -5.93 -27.44
N HIS A 609 40.39 -4.71 -27.85
CA HIS A 609 41.73 -4.16 -27.63
C HIS A 609 42.06 -4.04 -26.15
N ARG A 610 41.10 -3.59 -25.33
CA ARG A 610 41.30 -3.51 -23.88
C ARG A 610 41.40 -4.90 -23.23
N ALA A 611 40.56 -5.85 -23.63
CA ALA A 611 40.68 -7.23 -23.17
C ALA A 611 42.05 -7.84 -23.54
N ALA A 612 42.54 -7.57 -24.76
CA ALA A 612 43.86 -7.99 -25.21
C ALA A 612 44.99 -7.27 -24.45
N ALA A 613 44.86 -5.98 -24.16
CA ALA A 613 45.83 -5.21 -23.37
C ALA A 613 45.90 -5.71 -21.93
N HIS A 614 44.76 -6.00 -21.29
CA HIS A 614 44.74 -6.62 -19.97
C HIS A 614 45.39 -8.01 -19.97
N ALA A 615 45.11 -8.85 -20.98
CA ALA A 615 45.78 -10.14 -21.13
C ALA A 615 47.29 -10.00 -21.34
N ALA A 616 47.73 -8.99 -22.12
CA ALA A 616 49.13 -8.69 -22.35
C ALA A 616 49.84 -8.16 -21.09
N HIS A 617 49.19 -7.27 -20.33
CA HIS A 617 49.72 -6.76 -19.06
C HIS A 617 49.80 -7.88 -18.01
N ALA A 618 48.80 -8.75 -17.93
CA ALA A 618 48.85 -9.93 -17.07
C ALA A 618 49.99 -10.89 -17.46
N ALA A 619 50.22 -11.11 -18.76
CA ALA A 619 51.35 -11.90 -19.25
C ALA A 619 52.71 -11.22 -18.93
N HIS A 620 52.83 -9.91 -19.12
CA HIS A 620 54.04 -9.16 -18.76
C HIS A 620 54.31 -9.21 -17.25
N ALA A 621 53.29 -9.05 -16.41
CA ALA A 621 53.41 -9.24 -14.96
C ALA A 621 53.87 -10.66 -14.59
N ALA A 622 53.31 -11.68 -15.25
CA ALA A 622 53.66 -13.08 -15.02
C ALA A 622 55.08 -13.45 -15.46
N HIS A 623 55.67 -12.70 -16.41
CA HIS A 623 56.99 -12.96 -16.98
C HIS A 623 58.05 -11.90 -16.67
N ALA A 624 57.70 -10.86 -15.89
CA ALA A 624 58.63 -9.81 -15.49
C ALA A 624 59.86 -10.39 -14.78
N ASP A 625 61.04 -9.85 -15.12
CA ASP A 625 62.29 -10.09 -14.41
C ASP A 625 62.28 -9.29 -13.11
N LEU A 626 62.15 -9.99 -12.00
CA LEU A 626 62.01 -9.38 -10.67
C LEU A 626 63.36 -8.97 -10.08
N THR A 627 64.46 -9.27 -10.76
CA THR A 627 65.82 -8.96 -10.29
C THR A 627 66.22 -7.52 -10.59
N ASP A 628 65.60 -6.88 -11.58
CA ASP A 628 65.81 -5.46 -11.89
C ASP A 628 64.76 -4.57 -11.21
N PRO A 629 65.11 -3.85 -10.12
CA PRO A 629 64.16 -2.99 -9.44
C PRO A 629 63.66 -1.81 -10.28
N ALA A 630 64.47 -1.30 -11.23
CA ALA A 630 64.02 -0.20 -12.09
C ALA A 630 62.94 -0.69 -13.07
N GLY A 631 63.15 -1.85 -13.69
CA GLY A 631 62.17 -2.49 -14.57
C GLY A 631 60.85 -2.83 -13.87
N VAL A 632 60.91 -3.36 -12.63
CA VAL A 632 59.69 -3.62 -11.83
C VAL A 632 58.98 -2.32 -11.46
N ALA A 633 59.72 -1.27 -11.07
CA ALA A 633 59.14 0.03 -10.73
C ALA A 633 58.42 0.64 -11.93
N GLN A 634 59.04 0.55 -13.11
CA GLN A 634 58.47 1.00 -14.36
C GLN A 634 57.18 0.24 -14.71
N LEU A 635 57.19 -1.09 -14.61
CA LEU A 635 55.99 -1.90 -14.87
C LEU A 635 54.86 -1.61 -13.88
N LEU A 636 55.15 -1.42 -12.60
CA LEU A 636 54.14 -1.01 -11.60
C LEU A 636 53.57 0.39 -11.91
N GLY A 637 54.41 1.32 -12.35
CA GLY A 637 53.99 2.64 -12.81
C GLY A 637 53.09 2.54 -14.04
N GLU A 638 53.52 1.82 -15.08
CA GLU A 638 52.77 1.59 -16.32
C GLU A 638 51.44 0.87 -16.07
N PHE A 639 51.41 -0.15 -15.22
CA PHE A 639 50.19 -0.84 -14.86
C PHE A 639 49.25 0.03 -14.02
N ARG A 640 49.78 0.90 -13.15
CA ARG A 640 48.95 1.83 -12.38
C ARG A 640 48.35 2.91 -13.28
N GLU A 641 49.14 3.48 -14.17
CA GLU A 641 48.70 4.51 -15.12
C GLU A 641 47.67 3.94 -16.12
N SER A 642 47.79 2.66 -16.48
CA SER A 642 46.81 1.95 -17.30
C SER A 642 45.66 1.31 -16.52
N GLY A 643 45.60 1.46 -15.19
CA GLY A 643 44.55 0.91 -14.33
C GLY A 643 44.49 -0.63 -14.30
N ALA A 644 45.58 -1.32 -14.65
CA ALA A 644 45.68 -2.77 -14.71
C ALA A 644 45.91 -3.40 -13.32
N GLY A 645 44.96 -3.21 -12.40
CA GLY A 645 45.05 -3.68 -11.00
C GLY A 645 45.34 -5.17 -10.86
N ASP A 646 44.75 -6.01 -11.71
CA ASP A 646 45.00 -7.45 -11.71
C ASP A 646 46.46 -7.80 -12.09
N ALA A 647 47.07 -7.05 -13.01
CA ALA A 647 48.47 -7.23 -13.39
C ALA A 647 49.41 -6.75 -12.28
N ILE A 648 49.06 -5.69 -11.55
CA ILE A 648 49.78 -5.26 -10.34
C ILE A 648 49.71 -6.36 -9.28
N ALA A 649 48.53 -6.95 -9.03
CA ALA A 649 48.36 -8.04 -8.09
C ALA A 649 49.22 -9.26 -8.48
N VAL A 650 49.17 -9.69 -9.75
CA VAL A 650 50.01 -10.78 -10.27
C VAL A 650 51.49 -10.49 -10.10
N LEU A 651 51.93 -9.25 -10.33
CA LEU A 651 53.34 -8.86 -10.17
C LEU A 651 53.76 -8.86 -8.69
N LEU A 652 52.90 -8.37 -7.78
CA LEU A 652 53.16 -8.33 -6.34
C LEU A 652 53.14 -9.72 -5.70
N ASP A 653 52.27 -10.63 -6.16
CA ASP A 653 52.20 -12.02 -5.68
C ASP A 653 53.49 -12.81 -5.97
N ARG A 654 54.27 -12.39 -6.98
CA ARG A 654 55.58 -12.98 -7.29
C ARG A 654 56.72 -12.43 -6.43
N ASP A 655 56.41 -11.58 -5.45
CA ASP A 655 57.32 -11.00 -4.45
C ASP A 655 58.57 -10.32 -5.04
N PRO A 656 58.39 -9.23 -5.82
CA PRO A 656 59.52 -8.49 -6.40
C PRO A 656 60.47 -7.92 -5.33
N ALA A 657 59.94 -7.67 -4.13
CA ALA A 657 60.72 -7.16 -3.00
C ALA A 657 61.76 -8.15 -2.48
N ALA A 658 61.54 -9.45 -2.64
CA ALA A 658 62.52 -10.48 -2.29
C ALA A 658 63.60 -10.69 -3.38
N HIS A 659 63.26 -10.42 -4.64
CA HIS A 659 64.11 -10.76 -5.79
C HIS A 659 64.95 -9.59 -6.33
N ALA A 660 64.56 -8.34 -6.05
CA ALA A 660 65.27 -7.16 -6.56
C ALA A 660 66.75 -7.10 -6.13
N HIS A 661 67.63 -6.81 -7.09
CA HIS A 661 69.04 -6.51 -6.87
C HIS A 661 69.23 -5.12 -6.27
N LEU A 662 70.09 -5.02 -5.26
CA LEU A 662 70.27 -3.79 -4.48
C LEU A 662 71.50 -2.99 -4.94
N THR A 663 72.02 -3.21 -6.14
CA THR A 663 73.29 -2.61 -6.58
C THR A 663 73.19 -1.10 -6.86
N HIS A 664 72.02 -0.60 -7.23
CA HIS A 664 71.80 0.79 -7.62
C HIS A 664 70.75 1.48 -6.75
N ARG A 665 71.20 2.46 -5.96
CA ARG A 665 70.38 3.21 -5.00
C ARG A 665 69.16 3.89 -5.63
N SER A 666 69.32 4.48 -6.82
CA SER A 666 68.23 5.17 -7.52
C SER A 666 67.12 4.20 -7.94
N SER A 667 67.48 3.03 -8.44
CA SER A 667 66.53 2.02 -8.94
C SER A 667 65.70 1.41 -7.79
N VAL A 668 66.34 1.14 -6.66
CA VAL A 668 65.65 0.64 -5.45
C VAL A 668 64.73 1.72 -4.86
N ALA A 669 65.17 2.99 -4.84
CA ALA A 669 64.34 4.10 -4.37
C ALA A 669 63.10 4.32 -5.26
N GLN A 670 63.24 4.16 -6.58
CA GLN A 670 62.11 4.21 -7.51
C GLN A 670 61.11 3.09 -7.24
N LEU A 671 61.57 1.85 -7.05
CA LEU A 671 60.68 0.73 -6.74
C LEU A 671 59.94 0.92 -5.41
N LEU A 672 60.62 1.41 -4.37
CA LEU A 672 59.99 1.72 -3.09
C LEU A 672 58.88 2.78 -3.22
N GLU A 673 59.12 3.82 -4.00
CA GLU A 673 58.13 4.86 -4.24
C GLU A 673 56.93 4.34 -5.04
N GLU A 674 57.16 3.49 -6.03
CA GLU A 674 56.09 2.90 -6.82
C GLU A 674 55.27 1.88 -6.02
N LEU A 675 55.89 1.06 -5.16
CA LEU A 675 55.20 0.18 -4.21
C LEU A 675 54.39 0.95 -3.17
N ARG A 676 54.87 2.12 -2.74
CA ARG A 676 54.13 3.02 -1.84
C ARG A 676 52.87 3.54 -2.51
N LYS A 677 52.97 4.00 -3.76
CA LYS A 677 51.83 4.50 -4.55
C LYS A 677 50.82 3.42 -4.89
N THR A 678 51.22 2.15 -4.98
CA THR A 678 50.30 1.02 -5.18
C THR A 678 49.73 0.45 -3.87
N GLY A 679 50.15 0.98 -2.71
CA GLY A 679 49.65 0.54 -1.40
C GLY A 679 50.20 -0.83 -0.95
N ALA A 680 51.25 -1.34 -1.60
CA ALA A 680 51.86 -2.64 -1.32
C ALA A 680 52.81 -2.59 -0.10
N GLY A 681 52.27 -2.20 1.06
CA GLY A 681 53.05 -1.90 2.27
C GLY A 681 53.99 -3.03 2.70
N LYS A 682 53.55 -4.29 2.65
CA LYS A 682 54.38 -5.45 3.03
C LYS A 682 55.61 -5.61 2.13
N SER A 683 55.42 -5.51 0.80
CA SER A 683 56.53 -5.60 -0.16
C SER A 683 57.45 -4.38 -0.08
N MET A 684 56.89 -3.19 0.18
CA MET A 684 57.67 -1.98 0.41
C MET A 684 58.57 -2.11 1.65
N ASP A 685 58.02 -2.56 2.78
CA ASP A 685 58.76 -2.72 4.03
C ASP A 685 59.88 -3.76 3.87
N ALA A 686 59.57 -4.90 3.23
CA ALA A 686 60.55 -5.96 2.96
C ALA A 686 61.72 -5.47 2.08
N LEU A 687 61.44 -4.71 1.02
CA LEU A 687 62.48 -4.15 0.15
C LEU A 687 63.28 -3.07 0.87
N ALA A 688 62.62 -2.21 1.66
CA ALA A 688 63.28 -1.15 2.41
C ALA A 688 64.26 -1.71 3.44
N HIS A 689 63.86 -2.77 4.15
CA HIS A 689 64.74 -3.49 5.08
C HIS A 689 65.96 -4.07 4.38
N ARG A 690 65.77 -4.84 3.30
CA ARG A 690 66.88 -5.44 2.53
C ARG A 690 67.83 -4.36 1.97
N ALA A 691 67.30 -3.25 1.48
CA ALA A 691 68.07 -2.13 0.94
C ALA A 691 68.90 -1.39 2.01
N MET A 692 68.39 -1.32 3.25
CA MET A 692 69.13 -0.77 4.39
C MET A 692 70.28 -1.70 4.81
N ASP A 693 70.05 -3.01 4.88
CA ASP A 693 71.09 -4.00 5.22
C ASP A 693 72.23 -4.02 4.18
N ALA A 694 71.90 -3.81 2.91
CA ALA A 694 72.88 -3.69 1.83
C ALA A 694 73.60 -2.33 1.79
N GLY A 695 73.24 -1.36 2.64
CA GLY A 695 73.83 -0.01 2.69
C GLY A 695 73.43 0.89 1.50
N VAL A 696 72.37 0.53 0.78
CA VAL A 696 72.03 1.12 -0.53
C VAL A 696 71.07 2.28 -0.38
N VAL A 697 70.22 2.27 0.66
CA VAL A 697 69.31 3.38 0.96
C VAL A 697 69.45 3.76 2.43
N THR A 698 69.72 5.04 2.71
CA THR A 698 69.52 5.62 4.03
C THR A 698 68.11 6.21 4.06
N SER A 699 67.18 5.57 4.77
CA SER A 699 65.84 6.13 4.90
C SER A 699 65.87 7.48 5.61
N ALA A 700 64.99 8.41 5.20
CA ALA A 700 64.83 9.73 5.83
C ALA A 700 64.23 9.65 7.26
N HIS A 701 63.97 8.44 7.76
CA HIS A 701 63.73 8.18 9.18
C HIS A 701 65.06 7.81 9.83
N VAL A 702 65.86 8.83 10.10
CA VAL A 702 67.10 8.72 10.88
C VAL A 702 66.73 8.18 12.25
N ILE A 703 67.09 6.92 12.55
CA ILE A 703 67.22 6.49 13.95
C ILE A 703 68.36 7.36 14.51
N PRO A 704 68.11 8.33 15.40
CA PRO A 704 69.08 9.40 15.68
C PRO A 704 70.43 8.93 16.22
N HIS A 705 70.50 7.69 16.70
CA HIS A 705 71.68 7.14 17.37
C HIS A 705 72.20 5.83 16.74
N GLY A 706 71.73 5.46 15.55
CA GLY A 706 72.19 4.24 14.84
C GLY A 706 71.48 2.96 15.31
N ARG A 707 72.10 1.80 15.10
CA ARG A 707 71.62 0.49 15.60
C ARG A 707 72.72 -0.17 16.43
N GLU A 708 72.33 -0.95 17.44
CA GLU A 708 73.22 -1.83 18.17
C GLU A 708 73.67 -3.01 17.28
N THR A 709 74.70 -3.76 17.69
CA THR A 709 75.26 -4.88 16.90
C THR A 709 74.30 -6.04 16.65
N ASP A 710 73.16 -6.07 17.35
CA ASP A 710 72.06 -7.02 17.17
C ASP A 710 70.96 -6.52 16.22
N GLY A 711 71.13 -5.31 15.67
CA GLY A 711 70.20 -4.71 14.73
C GLY A 711 69.04 -3.95 15.36
N GLN A 712 68.97 -3.75 16.68
CA GLN A 712 67.94 -2.89 17.30
C GLN A 712 68.31 -1.39 17.24
N PRO A 713 67.34 -0.45 17.25
CA PRO A 713 67.61 0.99 17.30
C PRO A 713 68.43 1.37 18.55
N ALA A 714 69.55 2.07 18.37
CA ALA A 714 70.38 2.54 19.49
C ALA A 714 69.72 3.75 20.19
N GLY A 715 69.93 3.84 21.51
CA GLY A 715 69.43 4.92 22.36
C GLY A 715 70.35 6.15 22.39
N PRO A 716 69.87 7.31 22.90
CA PRO A 716 70.66 8.53 23.03
C PRO A 716 71.86 8.36 23.96
N TRP A 717 73.06 8.70 23.48
CA TRP A 717 74.27 8.72 24.29
C TRP A 717 74.68 10.16 24.63
N THR A 718 75.34 10.35 25.77
CA THR A 718 75.93 11.63 26.19
C THR A 718 77.43 11.50 26.34
N TRP A 719 78.16 12.60 26.17
CA TRP A 719 79.63 12.65 26.26
C TRP A 719 80.20 12.15 27.59
N SER A 720 79.38 12.12 28.66
CA SER A 720 79.72 11.56 29.97
C SER A 720 79.99 10.04 29.93
N ASN A 721 79.54 9.34 28.89
CA ASN A 721 79.72 7.89 28.73
C ASN A 721 81.08 7.52 28.12
N LEU A 722 81.91 8.50 27.74
CA LEU A 722 83.26 8.29 27.23
C LEU A 722 84.28 8.70 28.30
N SER A 723 84.59 7.80 29.24
CA SER A 723 85.73 7.97 30.16
C SER A 723 87.05 7.88 29.36
N PRO A 724 87.98 8.85 29.48
CA PRO A 724 89.28 8.76 28.82
C PRO A 724 90.27 8.00 29.72
N HIS A 725 90.44 6.70 29.46
CA HIS A 725 91.72 6.05 29.71
C HIS A 725 92.47 6.02 28.37
N PHE A 726 93.54 6.83 28.30
CA PHE A 726 94.59 6.70 27.29
C PHE A 726 95.24 5.31 27.36
#